data_AF-A0A9J6P791-F1
#
_entry.id   AF-A0A9J6P791-F1
#
_cell.length_a   1.000
_cell.length_b   1.000
_cell.length_c   1.000
_cell.angle_alpha   90.00
_cell.angle_beta   90.00
_cell.angle_gamma   90.00
#
_symmetry.space_group_name_H-M   'P 1'
#
loop_
_entity.id
_entity.type
_entity.pdbx_description
1 polymer ?
#
loop_
_entity_poly.entity_id
_entity_poly.type
_entity_poly.pdbx_seq_one_letter_code
_entity_poly.pdbx_strand_id
1 'polypeptide(L)'
;MKGKLRKVTSALLVSFMCASAFTGCGNSETKETEKVTNTQGEKGNKETPKTEAAITGADNVSIKELSEFDPLEGVTAKGADGKDATAKIEVTGEVDTLKEGEYELTYTLKGTDLSVTRAVTVTGIEAVLANGTFNYKFATSEVRHTFFAAAEDYLLHNQYAGIPLFADSVFALYSGRMQLATEEFLPVLQYATEYSTMAADDSKVLMEDGKNGNAGEYTYRTAISGNPSQWNQWKYDDQTTAGIMDDYLGTLFLYDFNEDKTGYVLVPSMASEDPIPLESRELPNGKVVSKKWQLKIKDGLKWKFNEKTDTSMITDETINAVDFYETYKLALTEKWFRATSSGFSDGPQAVVNAQAFVDGTAEWDDVGIKFIDDNTLEFEYVDEQSEWNVKYSLSSFVMTPINIELYEALGEKYGLDENSIAYHGPYYVDYYESDKVLRMKKNDEYHQADKYFYTGRNITIINDAEMRFQEFVAGKLDAVTLPATHFEEYKSHPGIKRLPGETTYRMMINGTGSKEGQLAQFPDSEWDAEPILGNQDFKMGLFYAIDRKKLAEEVLKTSQTQMYLFTDAYLVDAETGILFRNCPQGMSVGADLSPSTNGYNLDASRAYFDKALDTLVGEGVYKNGDEITFEFNYFSGSENQALMGTYIKDAVEEAFQSEKHNIKVKVEPMPKDFPGIYYDHMMIGEFDTSIGGIGGNTLDAASFLDTYTSDNRSGFTLNWGIDTTIPEIAVSYKNDEGKLVKELWSFDAIYSVLNGEIEIVDGAEVPEEEAAE
;
A
#
# COMPACT_ATOMS: atom_id res chain seq x y z
N MET A 1 -38.78 44.48 8.68
CA MET A 1 -40.07 43.76 8.83
C MET A 1 -39.78 42.30 8.52
N LYS A 2 -39.48 41.49 9.54
CA LYS A 2 -40.38 40.53 10.22
C LYS A 2 -40.66 39.25 9.40
N GLY A 3 -39.99 38.18 9.82
CA GLY A 3 -40.47 36.80 9.88
C GLY A 3 -39.95 35.90 8.75
N LYS A 4 -39.58 34.64 8.96
CA LYS A 4 -39.46 33.72 10.11
C LYS A 4 -38.67 32.53 9.52
N LEU A 5 -37.52 32.16 10.06
CA LEU A 5 -37.34 31.12 11.07
C LEU A 5 -37.55 29.66 10.58
N ARG A 6 -36.41 28.96 10.47
CA ARG A 6 -36.06 27.64 11.03
C ARG A 6 -36.41 26.31 10.33
N LYS A 7 -35.33 25.50 10.33
CA LYS A 7 -35.17 24.06 10.65
C LYS A 7 -35.30 23.08 9.48
N VAL A 8 -34.19 22.44 9.09
CA VAL A 8 -33.62 21.16 9.62
C VAL A 8 -34.49 20.00 9.18
N THR A 9 -33.95 19.02 8.43
CA THR A 9 -33.53 17.69 8.92
C THR A 9 -32.93 16.87 7.78
N SER A 10 -31.90 16.11 8.14
CA SER A 10 -31.14 15.09 7.42
C SER A 10 -31.96 13.91 6.86
N ALA A 11 -31.33 13.15 5.94
CA ALA A 11 -31.25 11.68 5.84
C ALA A 11 -31.10 11.28 4.36
N LEU A 12 -29.94 10.78 3.92
CA LEU A 12 -29.57 9.35 3.91
C LEU A 12 -30.62 8.47 3.23
N LEU A 13 -30.30 7.88 2.07
CA LEU A 13 -30.23 6.42 1.92
C LEU A 13 -29.63 6.05 0.56
N VAL A 14 -28.44 5.46 0.64
CA VAL A 14 -27.92 4.49 -0.33
C VAL A 14 -28.84 3.26 -0.28
N SER A 15 -29.14 2.67 -1.43
CA SER A 15 -29.62 1.29 -1.52
C SER A 15 -29.10 0.65 -2.80
N PHE A 16 -28.08 -0.18 -2.60
CA PHE A 16 -27.78 -1.36 -3.40
C PHE A 16 -28.99 -2.31 -3.39
N MET A 17 -29.33 -2.90 -4.53
CA MET A 17 -29.92 -4.25 -4.57
C MET A 17 -29.66 -4.95 -5.93
N CYS A 18 -28.81 -5.97 -5.81
CA CYS A 18 -28.69 -7.23 -6.54
C CYS A 18 -29.96 -7.73 -7.29
N ALA A 19 -29.80 -8.32 -8.48
CA ALA A 19 -30.12 -9.73 -8.80
C ALA A 19 -30.37 -10.01 -10.31
N SER A 20 -29.46 -10.81 -10.87
CA SER A 20 -29.62 -11.96 -11.79
C SER A 20 -30.86 -12.17 -12.70
N ALA A 21 -30.51 -12.43 -13.98
CA ALA A 21 -30.98 -13.49 -14.89
C ALA A 21 -32.48 -13.62 -15.25
N PHE A 22 -32.78 -13.55 -16.57
CA PHE A 22 -33.73 -14.46 -17.21
C PHE A 22 -33.42 -14.68 -18.70
N THR A 23 -33.53 -15.94 -19.10
CA THR A 23 -33.30 -16.54 -20.41
C THR A 23 -34.47 -16.32 -21.37
N GLY A 24 -34.15 -16.12 -22.66
CA GLY A 24 -34.81 -16.75 -23.81
C GLY A 24 -36.24 -16.35 -24.21
N CYS A 25 -36.40 -15.96 -25.48
CA CYS A 25 -37.11 -16.71 -26.54
C CYS A 25 -37.85 -15.77 -27.52
N GLY A 26 -37.77 -16.07 -28.82
CA GLY A 26 -38.90 -15.82 -29.73
C GLY A 26 -38.61 -14.98 -30.99
N ASN A 27 -38.16 -15.65 -32.05
CA ASN A 27 -38.35 -15.23 -33.43
C ASN A 27 -39.79 -14.79 -33.73
N SER A 28 -39.97 -13.80 -34.59
CA SER A 28 -41.02 -13.89 -35.62
C SER A 28 -40.60 -13.22 -36.92
N GLU A 29 -40.85 -13.96 -37.98
CA GLU A 29 -40.47 -13.78 -39.37
C GLU A 29 -41.43 -12.85 -40.16
N THR A 30 -40.88 -12.36 -41.27
CA THR A 30 -41.53 -12.01 -42.57
C THR A 30 -42.31 -10.68 -42.63
N LYS A 31 -42.18 -9.82 -43.66
CA LYS A 31 -42.30 -10.14 -45.09
C LYS A 31 -41.93 -8.90 -45.95
N GLU A 32 -41.20 -9.12 -47.04
CA GLU A 32 -41.09 -8.21 -48.20
C GLU A 32 -42.42 -8.07 -48.95
N THR A 33 -42.71 -6.92 -49.57
CA THR A 33 -42.72 -6.74 -51.05
C THR A 33 -43.22 -5.34 -51.50
N GLU A 34 -42.33 -4.65 -52.21
CA GLU A 34 -42.46 -3.94 -53.50
C GLU A 34 -43.72 -3.11 -53.95
N LYS A 35 -43.40 -1.88 -54.41
CA LYS A 35 -43.74 -1.20 -55.71
C LYS A 35 -44.63 0.07 -55.75
N VAL A 36 -43.97 1.16 -56.20
CA VAL A 36 -44.27 2.04 -57.38
C VAL A 36 -45.40 3.10 -57.32
N THR A 37 -44.94 4.35 -57.18
CA THR A 37 -45.30 5.66 -57.81
C THR A 37 -46.67 6.06 -58.39
N ASN A 38 -47.05 7.32 -58.01
CA ASN A 38 -47.75 8.42 -58.74
C ASN A 38 -49.29 8.35 -58.94
N THR A 39 -50.14 9.40 -58.83
CA THR A 39 -49.99 10.88 -58.74
C THR A 39 -51.31 11.56 -58.28
N GLN A 40 -51.20 12.81 -57.81
CA GLN A 40 -52.13 13.98 -57.89
C GLN A 40 -53.33 14.20 -56.93
N GLY A 41 -53.35 15.38 -56.28
CA GLY A 41 -54.57 16.18 -56.06
C GLY A 41 -54.75 16.90 -54.71
N GLU A 42 -54.14 18.08 -54.55
CA GLU A 42 -54.32 19.20 -53.58
C GLU A 42 -55.49 19.21 -52.56
N LYS A 43 -55.16 19.56 -51.29
CA LYS A 43 -55.63 20.78 -50.59
C LYS A 43 -54.89 20.99 -49.26
N GLY A 44 -54.47 22.22 -49.00
CA GLY A 44 -53.43 22.55 -48.02
C GLY A 44 -53.82 22.52 -46.54
N ASN A 45 -52.78 22.44 -45.72
CA ASN A 45 -52.66 23.13 -44.45
C ASN A 45 -51.17 23.44 -44.21
N LYS A 46 -50.85 24.64 -43.73
CA LYS A 46 -49.48 25.02 -43.35
C LYS A 46 -49.12 24.29 -42.07
N GLU A 47 -48.46 23.15 -42.18
CA GLU A 47 -47.60 22.62 -41.12
C GLU A 47 -46.17 23.01 -41.45
N THR A 48 -45.58 23.85 -40.60
CA THR A 48 -44.13 23.97 -40.49
C THR A 48 -43.59 22.55 -40.28
N PRO A 49 -42.57 22.07 -41.02
CA PRO A 49 -42.07 20.72 -40.80
C PRO A 49 -41.61 20.63 -39.36
N LYS A 50 -42.23 19.73 -38.59
CA LYS A 50 -41.68 19.32 -37.30
C LYS A 50 -40.42 18.53 -37.65
N THR A 51 -39.28 19.20 -37.75
CA THR A 51 -37.98 18.52 -37.84
C THR A 51 -37.84 17.68 -36.59
N GLU A 52 -37.66 16.37 -36.76
CA GLU A 52 -37.30 15.50 -35.64
C GLU A 52 -35.98 15.98 -35.05
N ALA A 53 -35.87 15.93 -33.72
CA ALA A 53 -34.61 16.21 -33.06
C ALA A 53 -33.59 15.17 -33.53
N ALA A 54 -32.35 15.58 -33.78
CA ALA A 54 -31.31 14.72 -34.31
C ALA A 54 -29.95 15.10 -33.73
N ILE A 55 -29.12 14.09 -33.46
CA ILE A 55 -27.69 14.22 -33.18
C ILE A 55 -26.96 13.78 -34.46
N THR A 56 -25.98 14.55 -34.91
CA THR A 56 -25.19 14.30 -36.13
C THR A 56 -23.71 14.45 -35.86
N GLY A 57 -22.85 13.68 -36.53
CA GLY A 57 -21.39 13.72 -36.35
C GLY A 57 -20.84 12.73 -35.32
N ALA A 58 -21.68 11.86 -34.75
CA ALA A 58 -21.27 10.80 -33.82
C ALA A 58 -20.94 9.47 -34.55
N ASP A 59 -20.36 9.53 -35.75
CA ASP A 59 -19.96 8.35 -36.51
C ASP A 59 -18.75 7.66 -35.84
N ASN A 60 -18.67 6.33 -35.99
CA ASN A 60 -17.53 5.55 -35.49
C ASN A 60 -16.22 6.08 -36.06
N VAL A 61 -15.18 6.10 -35.24
CA VAL A 61 -13.85 6.55 -35.66
C VAL A 61 -12.76 5.58 -35.22
N SER A 62 -11.64 5.64 -35.92
CA SER A 62 -10.41 4.99 -35.49
C SER A 62 -9.33 6.06 -35.32
N ILE A 63 -8.68 6.03 -34.16
CA ILE A 63 -7.57 6.91 -33.80
C ILE A 63 -6.36 6.06 -33.44
N LYS A 64 -5.16 6.63 -33.55
CA LYS A 64 -3.95 5.94 -33.05
C LYS A 64 -3.83 6.18 -31.55
N GLU A 65 -3.25 5.23 -30.84
CA GLU A 65 -2.78 5.42 -29.47
C GLU A 65 -1.95 6.72 -29.38
N LEU A 66 -2.09 7.42 -28.25
CA LEU A 66 -1.50 8.74 -27.97
C LEU A 66 -2.07 9.92 -28.79
N SER A 67 -3.11 9.71 -29.62
CA SER A 67 -3.76 10.81 -30.33
C SER A 67 -4.66 11.62 -29.38
N GLU A 68 -4.65 12.95 -29.50
CA GLU A 68 -5.69 13.78 -28.88
C GLU A 68 -7.07 13.40 -29.42
N PHE A 69 -8.06 13.32 -28.53
CA PHE A 69 -9.43 12.99 -28.88
C PHE A 69 -10.41 13.85 -28.08
N ASP A 70 -11.14 14.73 -28.76
CA ASP A 70 -12.27 15.45 -28.18
C ASP A 70 -13.58 14.72 -28.53
N PRO A 71 -14.29 14.16 -27.53
CA PRO A 71 -15.58 13.49 -27.74
C PRO A 71 -16.62 14.34 -28.47
N LEU A 72 -16.61 15.67 -28.29
CA LEU A 72 -17.59 16.57 -28.88
C LEU A 72 -17.15 17.15 -30.23
N GLU A 73 -15.93 16.88 -30.68
CA GLU A 73 -15.43 17.40 -31.95
C GLU A 73 -16.30 16.91 -33.12
N GLY A 74 -16.88 17.87 -33.86
CA GLY A 74 -17.75 17.60 -35.00
C GLY A 74 -19.17 17.12 -34.65
N VAL A 75 -19.48 16.85 -33.37
CA VAL A 75 -20.81 16.41 -32.92
C VAL A 75 -21.73 17.62 -32.74
N THR A 76 -22.90 17.57 -33.37
CA THR A 76 -23.90 18.65 -33.35
C THR A 76 -25.30 18.09 -33.11
N ALA A 77 -26.21 18.90 -32.57
CA ALA A 77 -27.60 18.51 -32.37
C ALA A 77 -28.60 19.58 -32.83
N LYS A 78 -29.75 19.15 -33.33
CA LYS A 78 -30.92 20.00 -33.61
C LYS A 78 -32.09 19.57 -32.74
N GLY A 79 -32.76 20.54 -32.12
CA GLY A 79 -33.99 20.31 -31.36
C GLY A 79 -35.20 20.07 -32.26
N ALA A 80 -36.32 19.65 -31.66
CA ALA A 80 -37.57 19.39 -32.37
C ALA A 80 -38.21 20.65 -33.01
N ASP A 81 -37.73 21.84 -32.66
CA ASP A 81 -38.09 23.12 -33.29
C ASP A 81 -37.15 23.49 -34.46
N GLY A 82 -36.23 22.60 -34.83
CA GLY A 82 -35.27 22.76 -35.92
C GLY A 82 -34.10 23.69 -35.58
N LYS A 83 -34.00 24.19 -34.35
CA LYS A 83 -32.90 25.07 -33.90
C LYS A 83 -31.74 24.26 -33.36
N ASP A 84 -30.57 24.89 -33.37
CA ASP A 84 -29.36 24.35 -32.78
C ASP A 84 -29.56 24.06 -31.28
N ALA A 85 -29.23 22.83 -30.90
CA ALA A 85 -29.32 22.32 -29.54
C ALA A 85 -28.00 21.64 -29.12
N THR A 86 -26.89 21.88 -29.83
CA THR A 86 -25.59 21.23 -29.60
C THR A 86 -25.08 21.39 -28.16
N ALA A 87 -25.28 22.57 -27.53
CA ALA A 87 -24.93 22.81 -26.14
C ALA A 87 -25.74 22.00 -25.10
N LYS A 88 -26.71 21.19 -25.54
CA LYS A 88 -27.53 20.31 -24.69
C LYS A 88 -27.14 18.83 -24.82
N ILE A 89 -26.08 18.52 -25.54
CA ILE A 89 -25.55 17.15 -25.61
C ILE A 89 -24.86 16.83 -24.28
N GLU A 90 -25.22 15.69 -23.71
CA GLU A 90 -24.55 15.06 -22.57
C GLU A 90 -23.83 13.81 -23.10
N VAL A 91 -22.53 13.67 -22.83
CA VAL A 91 -21.73 12.52 -23.25
C VAL A 91 -21.48 11.64 -22.03
N THR A 92 -21.69 10.33 -22.18
CA THR A 92 -21.35 9.32 -21.18
C THR A 92 -20.48 8.24 -21.80
N GLY A 93 -19.52 7.71 -21.04
CA GLY A 93 -18.45 6.86 -21.56
C GLY A 93 -17.12 7.63 -21.60
N GLU A 94 -16.02 6.89 -21.68
CA GLU A 94 -14.67 7.42 -21.70
C GLU A 94 -13.85 6.66 -22.73
N VAL A 95 -12.95 7.36 -23.41
CA VAL A 95 -12.00 6.77 -24.36
C VAL A 95 -10.62 6.93 -23.75
N ASP A 96 -9.97 5.83 -23.43
CA ASP A 96 -8.57 5.83 -23.01
C ASP A 96 -7.69 5.78 -24.26
N THR A 97 -7.13 6.93 -24.64
CA THR A 97 -6.25 7.05 -25.81
C THR A 97 -4.86 6.45 -25.57
N LEU A 98 -4.54 6.05 -24.34
CA LEU A 98 -3.25 5.46 -23.96
C LEU A 98 -3.26 3.93 -24.06
N LYS A 99 -4.43 3.33 -24.29
CA LYS A 99 -4.59 1.88 -24.36
C LYS A 99 -5.28 1.49 -25.67
N GLU A 100 -4.73 0.47 -26.33
CA GLU A 100 -5.36 -0.13 -27.50
C GLU A 100 -6.68 -0.79 -27.11
N GLY A 101 -7.73 -0.54 -27.89
CA GLY A 101 -9.04 -1.10 -27.59
C GLY A 101 -10.19 -0.44 -28.35
N GLU A 102 -11.38 -0.98 -28.11
CA GLU A 102 -12.63 -0.38 -28.57
C GLU A 102 -13.37 0.24 -27.38
N TYR A 103 -13.71 1.52 -27.53
CA TYR A 103 -14.39 2.31 -26.52
C TYR A 103 -15.75 2.76 -27.05
N GLU A 104 -16.76 2.84 -26.18
CA GLU A 104 -18.09 3.29 -26.56
C GLU A 104 -18.44 4.60 -25.85
N LEU A 105 -18.86 5.60 -26.63
CA LEU A 105 -19.43 6.84 -26.14
C LEU A 105 -20.92 6.92 -26.48
N THR A 106 -21.72 7.36 -25.52
CA THR A 106 -23.15 7.63 -25.71
C THR A 106 -23.42 9.12 -25.61
N TYR A 107 -24.05 9.68 -26.63
CA TYR A 107 -24.45 11.10 -26.71
C TYR A 107 -25.96 11.18 -26.49
N THR A 108 -26.39 11.89 -25.45
CA THR A 108 -27.81 12.07 -25.10
C THR A 108 -28.19 13.53 -25.22
N LEU A 109 -29.30 13.83 -25.91
CA LEU A 109 -29.81 15.20 -25.99
C LEU A 109 -30.71 15.52 -24.79
N LYS A 110 -30.21 16.37 -23.88
CA LYS A 110 -30.87 16.71 -22.61
C LYS A 110 -32.31 17.18 -22.79
N GLY A 111 -33.24 16.54 -22.07
CA GLY A 111 -34.68 16.82 -22.12
C GLY A 111 -35.43 16.08 -23.23
N THR A 112 -34.80 15.08 -23.86
CA THR A 112 -35.38 14.16 -24.84
C THR A 112 -34.88 12.74 -24.59
N ASP A 113 -35.53 11.73 -25.18
CA ASP A 113 -35.07 10.33 -25.15
C ASP A 113 -34.11 9.99 -26.32
N LEU A 114 -33.59 11.00 -27.03
CA LEU A 114 -32.71 10.82 -28.17
C LEU A 114 -31.27 10.55 -27.70
N SER A 115 -30.76 9.36 -28.03
CA SER A 115 -29.36 8.99 -27.86
C SER A 115 -28.75 8.38 -29.13
N VAL A 116 -27.44 8.57 -29.29
CA VAL A 116 -26.63 7.94 -30.36
C VAL A 116 -25.33 7.43 -29.73
N THR A 117 -24.87 6.25 -30.12
CA THR A 117 -23.58 5.70 -29.70
C THR A 117 -22.51 5.88 -30.77
N ARG A 118 -21.27 6.04 -30.34
CA ARG A 118 -20.06 6.10 -31.18
C ARG A 118 -19.07 5.07 -30.65
N ALA A 119 -18.65 4.16 -31.52
CA ALA A 119 -17.48 3.33 -31.25
C ALA A 119 -16.20 4.08 -31.64
N VAL A 120 -15.21 4.09 -30.75
CA VAL A 120 -13.89 4.67 -30.95
C VAL A 120 -12.86 3.55 -30.83
N THR A 121 -12.24 3.19 -31.95
CA THR A 121 -11.19 2.17 -31.99
C THR A 121 -9.82 2.85 -31.86
N VAL A 122 -9.15 2.66 -30.74
CA VAL A 122 -7.76 3.09 -30.53
C VAL A 122 -6.86 1.98 -31.05
N THR A 123 -6.12 2.23 -32.12
CA THR A 123 -5.15 1.27 -32.68
C THR A 123 -3.79 1.47 -32.02
N GLY A 124 -3.14 0.38 -31.59
CA GLY A 124 -1.85 0.43 -30.93
C GLY A 124 -0.75 1.06 -31.80
N ILE A 125 0.22 1.69 -31.14
CA ILE A 125 1.51 2.05 -31.74
C ILE A 125 2.63 1.14 -31.21
N GLU A 126 3.67 0.98 -32.00
CA GLU A 126 4.88 0.25 -31.60
C GLU A 126 5.62 1.06 -30.53
N ALA A 127 5.97 0.41 -29.41
CA ALA A 127 6.76 1.02 -28.36
C ALA A 127 8.22 1.16 -28.83
N VAL A 128 8.86 2.28 -28.48
CA VAL A 128 10.30 2.47 -28.71
C VAL A 128 11.08 2.21 -27.43
N LEU A 129 12.31 1.73 -27.51
CA LEU A 129 13.12 1.52 -26.31
C LEU A 129 13.38 2.86 -25.60
N ALA A 130 13.16 2.90 -24.28
CA ALA A 130 13.45 4.08 -23.48
C ALA A 130 14.95 4.39 -23.49
N ASN A 131 15.30 5.66 -23.64
CA ASN A 131 16.69 6.11 -23.67
C ASN A 131 16.82 7.50 -23.06
N GLY A 132 17.74 7.69 -22.11
CA GLY A 132 18.00 8.97 -21.45
C GLY A 132 18.21 8.84 -19.95
N THR A 133 18.36 9.98 -19.27
CA THR A 133 18.45 10.05 -17.82
C THR A 133 17.08 10.40 -17.26
N PHE A 134 16.58 9.59 -16.33
CA PHE A 134 15.24 9.72 -15.76
C PHE A 134 15.29 9.75 -14.24
N ASN A 135 14.36 10.49 -13.63
CA ASN A 135 14.15 10.49 -12.18
C ASN A 135 12.65 10.67 -11.89
N TYR A 136 11.97 9.55 -11.64
CA TYR A 136 10.54 9.51 -11.31
C TYR A 136 10.27 9.39 -9.81
N LYS A 137 11.31 9.42 -8.95
CA LYS A 137 11.18 9.57 -7.49
C LYS A 137 10.29 10.78 -7.13
N PHE A 138 10.45 11.86 -7.87
CA PHE A 138 9.74 13.13 -7.66
C PHE A 138 8.77 13.48 -8.79
N ALA A 139 8.46 12.55 -9.69
CA ALA A 139 7.49 12.77 -10.76
C ALA A 139 6.06 12.96 -10.21
N THR A 140 5.14 13.35 -11.09
CA THR A 140 3.72 13.47 -10.73
C THR A 140 3.16 12.11 -10.32
N SER A 141 2.11 12.11 -9.49
CA SER A 141 1.40 10.89 -9.09
C SER A 141 0.88 10.10 -10.28
N GLU A 142 0.46 10.76 -11.37
CA GLU A 142 0.05 10.12 -12.63
C GLU A 142 1.17 9.25 -13.21
N VAL A 143 2.39 9.79 -13.34
CA VAL A 143 3.55 9.04 -13.86
C VAL A 143 3.95 7.93 -12.92
N ARG A 144 4.09 8.22 -11.62
CA ARG A 144 4.49 7.21 -10.62
C ARG A 144 3.50 6.04 -10.57
N HIS A 145 2.20 6.32 -10.54
CA HIS A 145 1.16 5.30 -10.55
C HIS A 145 1.15 4.49 -11.85
N THR A 146 1.43 5.12 -13.00
CA THR A 146 1.46 4.45 -14.30
C THR A 146 2.59 3.44 -14.38
N PHE A 147 3.81 3.84 -13.98
CA PHE A 147 4.97 2.96 -13.96
C PHE A 147 4.82 1.84 -12.94
N PHE A 148 4.34 2.16 -11.73
CA PHE A 148 4.12 1.14 -10.70
C PHE A 148 3.03 0.14 -11.12
N ALA A 149 1.93 0.59 -11.73
CA ALA A 149 0.89 -0.29 -12.26
C ALA A 149 1.43 -1.20 -13.36
N ALA A 150 2.26 -0.69 -14.28
CA ALA A 150 2.88 -1.49 -15.32
C ALA A 150 3.80 -2.58 -14.74
N ALA A 151 4.60 -2.24 -13.72
CA ALA A 151 5.45 -3.20 -13.02
C ALA A 151 4.65 -4.28 -12.29
N GLU A 152 3.61 -3.90 -11.53
CA GLU A 152 2.77 -4.87 -10.83
C GLU A 152 2.00 -5.76 -11.82
N ASP A 153 1.42 -5.18 -12.86
CA ASP A 153 0.67 -5.90 -13.88
C ASP A 153 1.56 -6.90 -14.63
N TYR A 154 2.80 -6.53 -14.94
CA TYR A 154 3.80 -7.44 -15.49
C TYR A 154 4.08 -8.61 -14.55
N LEU A 155 4.35 -8.35 -13.27
CA LEU A 155 4.60 -9.41 -12.29
C LEU A 155 3.39 -10.33 -12.13
N LEU A 156 2.18 -9.77 -12.14
CA LEU A 156 0.94 -10.50 -11.98
C LEU A 156 0.61 -11.35 -13.20
N HIS A 157 0.72 -10.84 -14.42
CA HIS A 157 0.49 -11.62 -15.65
C HIS A 157 1.46 -12.78 -15.82
N ASN A 158 2.68 -12.59 -15.31
CA ASN A 158 3.70 -13.59 -15.42
C ASN A 158 3.80 -14.52 -14.19
N GLN A 159 3.09 -14.20 -13.09
CA GLN A 159 3.20 -14.88 -11.79
C GLN A 159 4.63 -14.88 -11.23
N TYR A 160 5.41 -13.87 -11.58
CA TYR A 160 6.83 -13.74 -11.24
C TYR A 160 7.06 -13.38 -9.78
N ALA A 161 6.08 -12.72 -9.17
CA ALA A 161 6.07 -12.39 -7.75
C ALA A 161 5.27 -13.40 -6.90
N GLY A 162 5.02 -14.60 -7.44
CA GLY A 162 4.16 -15.61 -6.85
C GLY A 162 2.67 -15.35 -7.07
N ILE A 163 1.85 -16.36 -6.78
CA ILE A 163 0.39 -16.30 -7.00
C ILE A 163 -0.28 -15.72 -5.76
N PRO A 164 -0.99 -14.58 -5.85
CA PRO A 164 -1.72 -14.02 -4.71
C PRO A 164 -2.70 -15.02 -4.11
N LEU A 165 -2.75 -15.12 -2.78
CA LEU A 165 -3.68 -16.00 -2.05
C LEU A 165 -4.69 -15.20 -1.23
N PHE A 166 -4.20 -14.31 -0.36
CA PHE A 166 -5.01 -13.45 0.51
C PHE A 166 -4.15 -12.31 1.10
N ALA A 167 -4.79 -11.25 1.60
CA ALA A 167 -4.13 -10.23 2.41
C ALA A 167 -4.31 -10.51 3.91
N ASP A 168 -3.28 -10.20 4.71
CA ASP A 168 -3.17 -10.46 6.15
C ASP A 168 -4.00 -9.50 7.03
N SER A 169 -5.13 -9.06 6.51
CA SER A 169 -6.05 -8.19 7.22
C SER A 169 -6.61 -8.86 8.48
N VAL A 170 -6.88 -8.04 9.48
CA VAL A 170 -7.51 -8.45 10.74
C VAL A 170 -8.74 -7.61 11.03
N PHE A 171 -9.50 -7.99 12.07
CA PHE A 171 -10.58 -7.18 12.59
C PHE A 171 -10.22 -6.65 13.97
N ALA A 172 -10.42 -5.36 14.20
CA ALA A 172 -10.46 -4.76 15.52
C ALA A 172 -11.90 -4.67 16.01
N LEU A 173 -12.09 -4.85 17.32
CA LEU A 173 -13.33 -4.56 18.02
C LEU A 173 -13.12 -3.39 18.95
N TYR A 174 -13.97 -2.38 18.83
CA TYR A 174 -14.01 -1.22 19.71
C TYR A 174 -15.19 -1.32 20.69
N SER A 175 -14.96 -0.87 21.93
CA SER A 175 -16.01 -0.84 22.95
C SER A 175 -17.08 0.18 22.59
N GLY A 176 -18.31 -0.01 23.08
CA GLY A 176 -19.41 0.95 22.86
C GLY A 176 -19.19 2.33 23.50
N ARG A 177 -18.11 2.51 24.26
CA ARG A 177 -17.72 3.81 24.84
C ARG A 177 -16.89 4.64 23.86
N MET A 178 -16.16 4.01 22.95
CA MET A 178 -15.32 4.67 21.95
C MET A 178 -16.18 5.43 20.93
N GLN A 179 -15.78 6.66 20.62
CA GLN A 179 -16.34 7.48 19.55
C GLN A 179 -15.20 7.78 18.58
N LEU A 180 -15.07 6.91 17.57
CA LEU A 180 -13.98 7.00 16.59
C LEU A 180 -14.06 8.32 15.82
N ALA A 181 -12.89 8.91 15.56
CA ALA A 181 -12.80 10.18 14.82
C ALA A 181 -13.16 10.02 13.33
N THR A 182 -13.02 8.81 12.79
CA THR A 182 -13.46 8.43 11.44
C THR A 182 -14.10 7.04 11.43
N GLU A 183 -15.05 6.84 10.53
CA GLU A 183 -15.67 5.54 10.27
C GLU A 183 -14.94 4.73 9.19
N GLU A 184 -14.14 5.42 8.37
CA GLU A 184 -13.36 4.88 7.26
C GLU A 184 -11.89 4.74 7.68
N PHE A 185 -11.23 3.69 7.18
CA PHE A 185 -9.81 3.50 7.41
C PHE A 185 -9.02 4.52 6.60
N LEU A 186 -8.16 5.30 7.26
CA LEU A 186 -7.25 6.24 6.63
C LEU A 186 -5.83 5.68 6.67
N PRO A 187 -5.02 5.82 5.62
CA PRO A 187 -3.61 5.46 5.70
C PRO A 187 -2.91 6.29 6.79
N VAL A 188 -1.95 5.68 7.49
CA VAL A 188 -1.23 6.24 8.66
C VAL A 188 -2.11 6.47 9.89
N LEU A 189 -3.21 7.23 9.75
CA LEU A 189 -4.11 7.57 10.87
C LEU A 189 -5.02 6.41 11.30
N GLN A 190 -5.19 5.39 10.45
CA GLN A 190 -6.12 4.27 10.64
C GLN A 190 -7.54 4.76 10.91
N TYR A 191 -8.20 4.28 11.98
CA TYR A 191 -9.48 4.81 12.47
C TYR A 191 -9.33 6.06 13.36
N ALA A 192 -8.13 6.66 13.37
CA ALA A 192 -7.78 7.85 14.13
C ALA A 192 -8.14 7.73 15.62
N THR A 193 -7.80 6.57 16.22
CA THR A 193 -8.05 6.29 17.64
C THR A 193 -7.40 7.32 18.54
N GLU A 194 -6.28 7.90 18.12
CA GLU A 194 -5.59 8.96 18.85
C GLU A 194 -6.43 10.24 19.00
N TYR A 195 -7.19 10.58 17.95
CA TYR A 195 -8.04 11.78 17.88
C TYR A 195 -9.49 11.51 18.29
N SER A 196 -9.76 10.29 18.78
CA SER A 196 -11.11 9.83 19.14
C SER A 196 -11.52 10.30 20.54
N THR A 197 -12.83 10.26 20.81
CA THR A 197 -13.39 10.65 22.11
C THR A 197 -14.09 9.49 22.80
N MET A 198 -14.58 9.71 24.02
CA MET A 198 -15.33 8.70 24.78
C MET A 198 -16.66 9.23 25.29
N ALA A 199 -17.69 8.38 25.26
CA ALA A 199 -19.05 8.74 25.66
C ALA A 199 -19.29 8.82 27.17
N ALA A 200 -18.39 8.27 27.99
CA ALA A 200 -18.49 8.20 29.45
C ALA A 200 -17.10 8.32 30.09
N ASP A 201 -17.03 8.62 31.39
CA ASP A 201 -15.80 8.62 32.20
C ASP A 201 -15.50 7.23 32.80
N ASP A 202 -14.38 7.10 33.51
CA ASP A 202 -13.92 5.82 34.04
C ASP A 202 -14.70 5.34 35.28
N SER A 203 -15.64 6.13 35.82
CA SER A 203 -16.31 5.89 37.12
C SER A 203 -17.12 4.59 37.22
N LYS A 204 -17.48 4.00 36.07
CA LYS A 204 -18.24 2.75 35.93
C LYS A 204 -17.57 1.74 35.01
N VAL A 205 -16.31 1.98 34.69
CA VAL A 205 -15.55 1.25 33.69
C VAL A 205 -14.47 0.46 34.41
N LEU A 206 -14.41 -0.85 34.16
CA LEU A 206 -13.47 -1.73 34.84
C LEU A 206 -12.05 -1.51 34.32
N MET A 207 -11.12 -1.18 35.20
CA MET A 207 -9.70 -1.14 34.88
C MET A 207 -9.13 -2.56 34.89
N GLU A 208 -7.84 -2.70 34.59
CA GLU A 208 -7.13 -3.99 34.56
C GLU A 208 -7.20 -4.73 35.92
N ASP A 209 -7.27 -3.99 37.03
CA ASP A 209 -7.37 -4.54 38.37
C ASP A 209 -8.79 -5.00 38.76
N GLY A 210 -9.76 -4.87 37.83
CA GLY A 210 -11.15 -5.24 38.03
C GLY A 210 -11.95 -4.27 38.91
N LYS A 211 -11.41 -3.09 39.23
CA LYS A 211 -12.14 -2.01 39.91
C LYS A 211 -12.56 -0.94 38.92
N ASN A 212 -13.55 -0.13 39.29
CA ASN A 212 -13.90 1.05 38.50
C ASN A 212 -12.75 2.08 38.56
N GLY A 213 -12.51 2.77 37.46
CA GLY A 213 -11.63 3.92 37.43
C GLY A 213 -12.26 5.17 38.07
N ASN A 214 -11.62 6.31 37.92
CA ASN A 214 -12.02 7.53 38.61
C ASN A 214 -13.03 8.36 37.80
N ALA A 215 -13.88 9.10 38.51
CA ALA A 215 -14.78 10.05 37.87
C ALA A 215 -14.00 11.22 37.26
N GLY A 216 -14.38 11.63 36.04
CA GLY A 216 -13.71 12.68 35.27
C GLY A 216 -12.46 12.23 34.50
N GLU A 217 -12.01 10.99 34.64
CA GLU A 217 -10.93 10.41 33.83
C GLU A 217 -11.49 9.69 32.59
N TYR A 218 -10.73 9.75 31.51
CA TYR A 218 -11.01 9.14 30.22
C TYR A 218 -9.77 8.35 29.77
N THR A 219 -9.61 7.15 30.34
CA THR A 219 -8.44 6.31 30.06
C THR A 219 -8.69 5.41 28.86
N TYR A 220 -7.80 5.43 27.87
CA TYR A 220 -7.82 4.47 26.76
C TYR A 220 -7.16 3.15 27.19
N ARG A 221 -7.93 2.05 27.18
CA ARG A 221 -7.49 0.75 27.72
C ARG A 221 -7.29 -0.27 26.60
N THR A 222 -6.08 -0.82 26.49
CA THR A 222 -5.70 -1.78 25.46
C THR A 222 -4.87 -2.92 26.05
N ALA A 223 -4.52 -3.91 25.22
CA ALA A 223 -3.61 -4.97 25.61
C ALA A 223 -2.63 -5.33 24.49
N ILE A 224 -1.40 -5.68 24.88
CA ILE A 224 -0.29 -6.09 24.00
C ILE A 224 0.24 -7.47 24.41
N SER A 225 1.00 -8.12 23.55
CA SER A 225 1.48 -9.49 23.74
C SER A 225 2.79 -9.64 24.50
N GLY A 226 3.54 -8.56 24.70
CA GLY A 226 4.87 -8.59 25.29
C GLY A 226 5.23 -7.31 26.04
N ASN A 227 6.31 -7.39 26.82
CA ASN A 227 6.90 -6.24 27.50
C ASN A 227 7.68 -5.35 26.52
N PRO A 228 7.78 -4.04 26.77
CA PRO A 228 8.81 -3.23 26.11
C PRO A 228 10.19 -3.84 26.39
N SER A 229 10.99 -3.98 25.34
CA SER A 229 12.34 -4.56 25.44
C SER A 229 13.37 -3.55 25.96
N GLN A 230 13.06 -2.25 25.83
CA GLN A 230 13.94 -1.13 26.13
C GLN A 230 13.15 0.19 26.16
N TRP A 231 13.80 1.27 26.60
CA TRP A 231 13.16 2.60 26.75
C TRP A 231 13.87 3.74 26.00
N ASN A 232 14.98 3.47 25.30
CA ASN A 232 15.72 4.48 24.53
C ASN A 232 15.34 4.44 23.04
N GLN A 233 14.69 5.48 22.50
CA GLN A 233 14.19 5.46 21.13
C GLN A 233 15.22 5.14 20.03
N TRP A 234 16.52 5.30 20.31
CA TRP A 234 17.55 5.01 19.32
C TRP A 234 18.02 3.56 19.29
N LYS A 235 17.62 2.73 20.27
CA LYS A 235 18.14 1.36 20.44
C LYS A 235 17.09 0.27 20.29
N TYR A 236 15.81 0.58 20.05
CA TYR A 236 14.76 -0.45 19.95
C TYR A 236 14.81 -1.11 18.59
N ASP A 237 14.47 -2.40 18.53
CA ASP A 237 14.46 -3.21 17.31
C ASP A 237 13.16 -4.00 17.13
N ASP A 238 12.15 -3.75 17.97
CA ASP A 238 10.87 -4.46 17.93
C ASP A 238 9.64 -3.53 17.86
N GLN A 239 8.58 -4.04 17.25
CA GLN A 239 7.33 -3.30 17.01
C GLN A 239 6.53 -3.03 18.30
N THR A 240 6.62 -3.90 19.30
CA THR A 240 5.86 -3.74 20.56
C THR A 240 6.37 -2.52 21.31
N THR A 241 7.69 -2.38 21.42
CA THR A 241 8.33 -1.21 22.04
C THR A 241 8.04 0.05 21.25
N ALA A 242 8.14 0.00 19.91
CA ALA A 242 7.85 1.14 19.04
C ALA A 242 6.44 1.73 19.27
N GLY A 243 5.42 0.87 19.28
CA GLY A 243 4.03 1.32 19.48
C GLY A 243 3.75 1.89 20.88
N ILE A 244 4.53 1.53 21.90
CA ILE A 244 4.43 2.16 23.23
C ILE A 244 5.14 3.52 23.23
N MET A 245 6.28 3.64 22.55
CA MET A 245 7.06 4.87 22.43
C MET A 245 6.30 5.99 21.71
N ASP A 246 5.53 5.64 20.67
CA ASP A 246 4.64 6.57 19.94
C ASP A 246 3.70 7.35 20.88
N ASP A 247 3.29 6.76 22.00
CA ASP A 247 2.39 7.41 22.95
C ASP A 247 3.09 8.48 23.81
N TYR A 248 4.40 8.41 24.01
CA TYR A 248 5.09 9.28 24.98
C TYR A 248 6.27 10.08 24.44
N LEU A 249 6.65 9.86 23.18
CA LEU A 249 7.63 10.66 22.45
C LEU A 249 6.92 11.52 21.40
N GLY A 250 7.34 12.78 21.30
CA GLY A 250 6.89 13.67 20.24
C GLY A 250 7.61 13.40 18.91
N THR A 251 7.33 14.22 17.91
CA THR A 251 7.94 14.18 16.59
C THR A 251 8.23 15.60 16.09
N LEU A 252 9.16 15.78 15.14
CA LEU A 252 9.40 17.09 14.51
C LEU A 252 8.23 17.49 13.60
N PHE A 253 7.73 16.53 12.83
CA PHE A 253 6.49 16.64 12.03
C PHE A 253 5.53 15.52 12.45
N LEU A 254 4.23 15.82 12.50
CA LEU A 254 3.22 14.82 12.84
C LEU A 254 2.20 14.67 11.70
N TYR A 255 1.60 13.50 11.62
CA TYR A 255 0.44 13.26 10.76
C TYR A 255 -0.82 13.79 11.42
N ASP A 256 -1.47 14.75 10.75
CA ASP A 256 -2.78 15.29 11.13
C ASP A 256 -3.78 15.04 10.00
N PHE A 257 -5.06 15.25 10.27
CA PHE A 257 -6.07 15.22 9.22
C PHE A 257 -5.81 16.30 8.17
N ASN A 258 -5.97 15.95 6.89
CA ASN A 258 -6.10 16.95 5.84
C ASN A 258 -7.40 17.79 6.04
N GLU A 259 -7.53 18.90 5.29
CA GLU A 259 -8.59 19.90 5.52
C GLU A 259 -10.02 19.30 5.46
N ASP A 260 -10.24 18.32 4.58
CA ASP A 260 -11.53 17.65 4.39
C ASP A 260 -11.71 16.37 5.22
N LYS A 261 -10.67 15.95 5.96
CA LYS A 261 -10.61 14.75 6.81
C LYS A 261 -10.78 13.43 6.08
N THR A 262 -10.42 13.39 4.80
CA THR A 262 -10.43 12.16 3.98
C THR A 262 -9.07 11.46 3.93
N GLY A 263 -8.05 12.04 4.55
CA GLY A 263 -6.69 11.52 4.59
C GLY A 263 -5.83 12.26 5.61
N TYR A 264 -4.53 12.34 5.33
CA TYR A 264 -3.56 12.97 6.23
C TYR A 264 -2.77 14.08 5.56
N VAL A 265 -2.10 14.87 6.38
CA VAL A 265 -1.06 15.82 5.99
C VAL A 265 0.03 15.83 7.08
N LEU A 266 1.29 16.00 6.66
CA LEU A 266 2.39 16.22 7.60
C LEU A 266 2.45 17.70 7.98
N VAL A 267 2.35 17.99 9.28
CA VAL A 267 2.37 19.36 9.82
C VAL A 267 3.49 19.54 10.86
N PRO A 268 4.06 20.75 11.00
CA PRO A 268 5.05 21.04 12.03
C PRO A 268 4.53 20.77 13.46
N SER A 269 5.31 20.02 14.22
CA SER A 269 5.08 19.65 15.63
C SER A 269 6.17 20.26 16.50
N MET A 270 7.27 19.55 16.79
CA MET A 270 8.45 20.14 17.43
C MET A 270 9.23 21.05 16.48
N ALA A 271 8.99 20.97 15.17
CA ALA A 271 9.39 22.02 14.22
C ALA A 271 8.47 23.24 14.31
N SER A 272 9.01 24.43 14.09
CA SER A 272 8.26 25.70 14.08
C SER A 272 7.58 25.98 12.73
N GLU A 273 8.16 25.48 11.64
CA GLU A 273 7.71 25.64 10.26
C GLU A 273 8.20 24.46 9.40
N ASP A 274 7.78 24.41 8.14
CA ASP A 274 8.25 23.43 7.15
C ASP A 274 9.76 23.63 6.86
N PRO A 275 10.49 22.58 6.48
CA PRO A 275 11.93 22.68 6.26
C PRO A 275 12.23 23.58 5.06
N ILE A 276 13.27 24.41 5.17
CA ILE A 276 13.62 25.42 4.17
C ILE A 276 14.73 24.86 3.27
N PRO A 277 14.53 24.73 1.96
CA PRO A 277 15.57 24.23 1.08
C PRO A 277 16.67 25.26 0.88
N LEU A 278 17.93 24.82 0.86
CA LEU A 278 19.10 25.60 0.48
C LEU A 278 19.65 25.08 -0.83
N GLU A 279 20.23 25.92 -1.69
CA GLU A 279 20.86 25.46 -2.96
C GLU A 279 19.91 24.59 -3.83
N SER A 280 18.61 24.87 -3.78
CA SER A 280 17.61 24.05 -4.47
C SER A 280 17.53 24.28 -5.98
N ARG A 281 16.90 23.33 -6.64
CA ARG A 281 16.42 23.46 -8.01
C ARG A 281 14.94 23.08 -8.10
N GLU A 282 14.28 23.59 -9.13
CA GLU A 282 12.91 23.23 -9.47
C GLU A 282 12.93 22.23 -10.63
N LEU A 283 12.24 21.10 -10.46
CA LEU A 283 12.05 20.09 -11.50
C LEU A 283 11.03 20.57 -12.54
N PRO A 284 10.99 19.98 -13.76
CA PRO A 284 10.04 20.38 -14.81
C PRO A 284 8.56 20.36 -14.37
N ASN A 285 8.21 19.54 -13.39
CA ASN A 285 6.87 19.45 -12.81
C ASN A 285 6.59 20.49 -11.71
N GLY A 286 7.52 21.40 -11.42
CA GLY A 286 7.40 22.43 -10.38
C GLY A 286 7.82 21.97 -8.98
N LYS A 287 8.24 20.72 -8.79
CA LYS A 287 8.66 20.21 -7.47
C LYS A 287 10.05 20.74 -7.13
N VAL A 288 10.18 21.31 -5.94
CA VAL A 288 11.47 21.81 -5.42
C VAL A 288 12.21 20.67 -4.76
N VAL A 289 13.46 20.49 -5.16
CA VAL A 289 14.36 19.48 -4.58
C VAL A 289 15.68 20.11 -4.14
N SER A 290 16.27 19.55 -3.10
CA SER A 290 17.59 19.94 -2.62
C SER A 290 18.28 18.81 -1.85
N LYS A 291 19.61 18.81 -1.85
CA LYS A 291 20.42 18.05 -0.90
C LYS A 291 20.54 18.73 0.46
N LYS A 292 20.31 20.04 0.56
CA LYS A 292 20.49 20.83 1.80
C LYS A 292 19.19 21.44 2.30
N TRP A 293 18.91 21.26 3.59
CA TRP A 293 17.66 21.72 4.21
C TRP A 293 17.93 22.31 5.59
N GLN A 294 17.29 23.45 5.88
CA GLN A 294 17.26 24.04 7.21
C GLN A 294 15.99 23.66 7.95
N LEU A 295 16.16 23.17 9.17
CA LEU A 295 15.11 22.82 10.10
C LEU A 295 15.13 23.78 11.28
N LYS A 296 13.98 24.36 11.59
CA LYS A 296 13.84 25.25 12.73
C LYS A 296 12.99 24.65 13.84
N ILE A 297 13.61 24.40 14.98
CA ILE A 297 13.00 23.88 16.20
C ILE A 297 12.08 24.94 16.82
N LYS A 298 10.95 24.49 17.36
CA LYS A 298 9.94 25.33 18.00
C LYS A 298 10.40 25.78 19.39
N ASP A 299 10.11 27.03 19.74
CA ASP A 299 10.30 27.55 21.09
C ASP A 299 9.29 26.94 22.08
N GLY A 300 9.70 26.85 23.36
CA GLY A 300 8.80 26.46 24.45
C GLY A 300 8.51 24.96 24.55
N LEU A 301 9.31 24.14 23.88
CA LEU A 301 9.34 22.69 24.09
C LEU A 301 9.98 22.36 25.44
N LYS A 302 9.49 21.31 26.11
CA LYS A 302 9.92 20.94 27.45
C LYS A 302 10.01 19.44 27.67
N TRP A 303 10.93 19.05 28.53
CA TRP A 303 11.02 17.71 29.07
C TRP A 303 9.97 17.47 30.17
N LYS A 304 9.44 16.25 30.20
CA LYS A 304 8.63 15.71 31.28
C LYS A 304 9.38 14.53 31.89
N PHE A 305 9.38 14.41 33.21
CA PHE A 305 10.01 13.31 33.94
C PHE A 305 8.98 12.55 34.77
N ASN A 306 9.22 11.25 35.00
CA ASN A 306 8.46 10.49 35.99
C ASN A 306 8.75 11.06 37.40
N GLU A 307 7.76 11.03 38.30
CA GLU A 307 7.92 11.53 39.68
C GLU A 307 9.03 10.82 40.47
N LYS A 308 9.44 9.62 40.04
CA LYS A 308 10.53 8.84 40.65
C LYS A 308 11.87 9.03 39.96
N THR A 309 11.93 9.72 38.82
CA THR A 309 13.20 10.06 38.17
C THR A 309 13.95 11.05 39.06
N ASP A 310 15.23 10.75 39.36
CA ASP A 310 16.11 11.73 39.99
C ASP A 310 16.45 12.80 38.96
N THR A 311 15.97 14.02 39.16
CA THR A 311 16.23 15.17 38.28
C THR A 311 17.20 16.18 38.90
N SER A 312 17.92 15.81 39.97
CA SER A 312 18.81 16.74 40.66
C SER A 312 20.01 17.24 39.83
N MET A 313 20.34 16.53 38.76
CA MET A 313 21.35 16.89 37.77
C MET A 313 20.83 17.82 36.67
N ILE A 314 19.51 17.92 36.50
CA ILE A 314 18.90 18.63 35.37
C ILE A 314 18.98 20.14 35.62
N THR A 315 19.65 20.85 34.72
CA THR A 315 19.82 22.31 34.80
C THR A 315 18.97 23.07 33.79
N ASP A 316 18.55 22.41 32.70
CA ASP A 316 17.64 22.93 31.70
C ASP A 316 16.54 21.90 31.38
N GLU A 317 15.29 22.33 31.55
CA GLU A 317 14.11 21.50 31.24
C GLU A 317 13.52 21.84 29.86
N THR A 318 14.12 22.80 29.14
CA THR A 318 13.71 23.15 27.78
C THR A 318 14.35 22.23 26.75
N ILE A 319 13.70 22.11 25.59
CA ILE A 319 14.22 21.38 24.44
C ILE A 319 14.49 22.40 23.32
N ASN A 320 15.71 22.42 22.79
CA ASN A 320 16.13 23.32 21.71
C ASN A 320 17.03 22.58 20.70
N ALA A 321 17.56 23.27 19.69
CA ALA A 321 18.33 22.62 18.63
C ALA A 321 19.65 21.98 19.11
N VAL A 322 20.21 22.42 20.24
CA VAL A 322 21.41 21.81 20.85
C VAL A 322 21.12 20.39 21.29
N ASP A 323 19.96 20.12 21.90
CA ASP A 323 19.59 18.77 22.35
C ASP A 323 19.51 17.78 21.19
N PHE A 324 18.94 18.21 20.07
CA PHE A 324 18.87 17.42 18.84
C PHE A 324 20.26 17.18 18.27
N TYR A 325 21.07 18.23 18.11
CA TYR A 325 22.42 18.15 17.56
C TYR A 325 23.31 17.20 18.35
N GLU A 326 23.36 17.36 19.68
CA GLU A 326 24.16 16.51 20.56
C GLU A 326 23.63 15.08 20.61
N THR A 327 22.30 14.88 20.55
CA THR A 327 21.72 13.53 20.47
C THR A 327 22.14 12.83 19.17
N TYR A 328 22.06 13.48 18.02
CA TYR A 328 22.44 12.87 16.74
C TYR A 328 23.92 12.52 16.70
N LYS A 329 24.78 13.43 17.20
CA LYS A 329 26.21 13.18 17.35
C LYS A 329 26.49 11.97 18.23
N LEU A 330 25.85 11.92 19.39
CA LEU A 330 25.98 10.83 20.35
C LEU A 330 25.50 9.50 19.74
N ALA A 331 24.33 9.50 19.09
CA ALA A 331 23.75 8.30 18.50
C ALA A 331 24.64 7.68 17.42
N LEU A 332 25.25 8.50 16.57
CA LEU A 332 26.22 8.05 15.56
C LEU A 332 27.55 7.62 16.19
N THR A 333 28.03 8.34 17.20
CA THR A 333 29.27 8.00 17.93
C THR A 333 29.15 6.62 18.61
N GLU A 334 28.01 6.38 19.25
CA GLU A 334 27.70 5.13 19.95
C GLU A 334 27.15 4.02 19.02
N LYS A 335 27.01 4.33 17.72
CA LYS A 335 26.50 3.40 16.69
C LYS A 335 25.15 2.79 17.07
N TRP A 336 24.26 3.61 17.62
CA TRP A 336 22.94 3.14 18.00
C TRP A 336 22.16 2.63 16.80
N PHE A 337 21.46 1.52 16.99
CA PHE A 337 20.81 0.77 15.91
C PHE A 337 19.97 1.66 15.00
N ARG A 338 19.15 2.56 15.55
CA ARG A 338 18.28 3.44 14.74
C ARG A 338 19.00 4.61 14.07
N ALA A 339 20.22 4.93 14.49
CA ALA A 339 21.05 5.92 13.80
C ALA A 339 21.76 5.31 12.58
N THR A 340 22.15 4.04 12.68
CA THR A 340 22.92 3.33 11.65
C THR A 340 22.08 2.50 10.70
N SER A 341 20.93 1.97 11.14
CA SER A 341 19.98 1.23 10.30
C SER A 341 18.81 2.12 9.91
N SER A 342 18.76 2.57 8.65
CA SER A 342 17.68 3.43 8.12
C SER A 342 17.59 4.82 8.78
N GLY A 343 18.61 5.20 9.56
CA GLY A 343 18.74 6.51 10.20
C GLY A 343 19.48 7.50 9.31
N PHE A 344 20.65 7.95 9.78
CA PHE A 344 21.49 8.90 9.03
C PHE A 344 22.49 8.21 8.11
N SER A 345 22.86 6.96 8.39
CA SER A 345 23.99 6.31 7.71
C SER A 345 23.62 5.62 6.39
N ASP A 346 22.38 5.17 6.23
CA ASP A 346 21.97 4.33 5.11
C ASP A 346 20.51 4.59 4.70
N GLY A 347 20.19 4.24 3.46
CA GLY A 347 18.86 4.37 2.86
C GLY A 347 18.60 5.71 2.17
N PRO A 348 17.36 5.93 1.68
CA PRO A 348 17.00 7.09 0.85
C PRO A 348 17.15 8.46 1.53
N GLN A 349 17.42 8.49 2.84
CA GLN A 349 17.58 9.69 3.68
C GLN A 349 18.99 9.77 4.29
N ALA A 350 19.95 9.04 3.73
CA ALA A 350 21.34 9.06 4.19
C ALA A 350 21.91 10.49 4.17
N VAL A 351 22.60 10.84 5.24
CA VAL A 351 23.27 12.12 5.46
C VAL A 351 24.73 12.01 5.04
N VAL A 352 25.24 13.04 4.36
CA VAL A 352 26.63 13.09 3.88
C VAL A 352 27.60 12.76 5.02
N ASN A 353 28.52 11.83 4.74
CA ASN A 353 29.57 11.34 5.65
C ASN A 353 29.11 10.70 6.97
N ALA A 354 27.81 10.48 7.20
CA ALA A 354 27.34 9.82 8.43
C ALA A 354 27.85 8.38 8.54
N GLN A 355 27.78 7.59 7.45
CA GLN A 355 28.36 6.24 7.41
C GLN A 355 29.90 6.27 7.53
N ALA A 356 30.56 7.20 6.83
CA ALA A 356 32.01 7.37 6.91
C ALA A 356 32.48 7.68 8.34
N PHE A 357 31.73 8.49 9.09
CA PHE A 357 31.97 8.78 10.50
C PHE A 357 31.79 7.54 11.38
N VAL A 358 30.72 6.76 11.17
CA VAL A 358 30.50 5.48 11.85
C VAL A 358 31.65 4.49 11.59
N ASP A 359 32.21 4.49 10.38
CA ASP A 359 33.35 3.66 9.98
C ASP A 359 34.71 4.21 10.46
N GLY A 360 34.74 5.42 11.02
CA GLY A 360 35.96 6.08 11.49
C GLY A 360 36.86 6.60 10.36
N THR A 361 36.28 6.87 9.19
CA THR A 361 36.96 7.41 8.00
C THR A 361 36.67 8.88 7.74
N ALA A 362 35.74 9.48 8.49
CA ALA A 362 35.45 10.91 8.51
C ALA A 362 35.35 11.41 9.97
N GLU A 363 35.57 12.71 10.18
CA GLU A 363 35.37 13.35 11.49
C GLU A 363 33.94 13.90 11.62
N TRP A 364 33.47 14.20 12.83
CA TRP A 364 32.12 14.73 13.04
C TRP A 364 31.86 16.04 12.27
N ASP A 365 32.88 16.89 12.14
CA ASP A 365 32.77 18.16 11.40
C ASP A 365 32.56 17.95 9.89
N ASP A 366 32.82 16.75 9.37
CA ASP A 366 32.56 16.38 7.98
C ASP A 366 31.12 15.84 7.77
N VAL A 367 30.41 15.49 8.85
CA VAL A 367 29.03 14.96 8.78
C VAL A 367 28.08 16.08 8.38
N GLY A 368 27.13 15.76 7.48
CA GLY A 368 26.12 16.66 6.95
C GLY A 368 25.05 17.11 7.95
N ILE A 369 25.35 17.22 9.24
CA ILE A 369 24.46 17.78 10.27
C ILE A 369 25.17 18.96 10.91
N LYS A 370 24.61 20.18 10.76
CA LYS A 370 25.20 21.39 11.32
C LYS A 370 24.26 22.08 12.29
N PHE A 371 24.82 22.54 13.40
CA PHE A 371 24.18 23.48 14.31
C PHE A 371 24.43 24.91 13.81
N ILE A 372 23.36 25.63 13.48
CA ILE A 372 23.45 26.99 12.95
C ILE A 372 23.30 28.02 14.08
N ASP A 373 22.25 27.86 14.89
CA ASP A 373 21.96 28.67 16.08
C ASP A 373 21.02 27.90 17.03
N ASP A 374 20.66 28.52 18.16
CA ASP A 374 19.89 27.93 19.27
C ASP A 374 18.62 27.15 18.85
N ASN A 375 18.02 27.47 17.69
CA ASN A 375 16.82 26.81 17.19
C ASN A 375 16.95 26.27 15.77
N THR A 376 18.13 26.29 15.15
CA THR A 376 18.27 25.97 13.73
C THR A 376 19.32 24.90 13.48
N LEU A 377 18.91 23.83 12.80
CA LEU A 377 19.78 22.78 12.26
C LEU A 377 19.80 22.85 10.73
N GLU A 378 20.90 22.42 10.14
CA GLU A 378 21.02 22.20 8.70
C GLU A 378 21.41 20.73 8.44
N PHE A 379 20.72 20.10 7.50
CA PHE A 379 21.00 18.75 7.02
C PHE A 379 21.49 18.80 5.58
N GLU A 380 22.49 17.98 5.26
CA GLU A 380 23.02 17.74 3.92
C GLU A 380 22.92 16.23 3.62
N TYR A 381 21.98 15.87 2.74
CA TYR A 381 21.70 14.51 2.31
C TYR A 381 22.60 14.08 1.15
N VAL A 382 22.86 12.77 1.05
CA VAL A 382 23.61 12.18 -0.07
C VAL A 382 22.85 12.42 -1.39
N ASP A 383 21.55 12.15 -1.38
CA ASP A 383 20.66 12.33 -2.52
C ASP A 383 19.75 13.55 -2.36
N GLU A 384 19.25 14.05 -3.49
CA GLU A 384 18.23 15.08 -3.46
C GLU A 384 16.97 14.59 -2.74
N GLN A 385 16.39 15.48 -1.94
CA GLN A 385 15.11 15.29 -1.24
C GLN A 385 14.13 16.37 -1.68
N SER A 386 12.83 16.06 -1.63
CA SER A 386 11.78 17.08 -1.64
C SER A 386 11.37 17.47 -0.22
N GLU A 387 10.65 18.57 -0.07
CA GLU A 387 10.14 19.03 1.25
C GLU A 387 9.37 17.91 1.96
N TRP A 388 8.51 17.20 1.23
CA TRP A 388 7.74 16.09 1.78
C TRP A 388 8.62 14.96 2.30
N ASN A 389 9.70 14.60 1.59
CA ASN A 389 10.60 13.52 2.03
C ASN A 389 11.36 13.89 3.31
N VAL A 390 11.78 15.14 3.42
CA VAL A 390 12.42 15.66 4.65
C VAL A 390 11.42 15.61 5.81
N LYS A 391 10.19 16.07 5.60
CA LYS A 391 9.12 15.99 6.61
C LYS A 391 8.80 14.55 6.99
N TYR A 392 8.77 13.65 6.02
CA TYR A 392 8.52 12.22 6.22
C TYR A 392 9.61 11.58 7.09
N SER A 393 10.89 11.79 6.74
CA SER A 393 12.03 11.31 7.53
C SER A 393 11.97 11.81 8.97
N LEU A 394 11.67 13.10 9.15
CA LEU A 394 11.58 13.75 10.45
C LEU A 394 10.23 13.54 11.17
N SER A 395 9.33 12.73 10.61
CA SER A 395 8.04 12.40 11.24
C SER A 395 8.13 11.24 12.24
N SER A 396 9.25 10.52 12.28
CA SER A 396 9.49 9.46 13.25
C SER A 396 9.89 10.02 14.61
N PHE A 397 9.36 9.45 15.69
CA PHE A 397 9.77 9.80 17.06
C PHE A 397 11.24 9.49 17.32
N VAL A 398 11.86 8.59 16.55
CA VAL A 398 13.30 8.30 16.62
C VAL A 398 14.11 9.57 16.43
N MET A 399 13.67 10.47 15.55
CA MET A 399 14.40 11.69 15.17
C MET A 399 14.34 12.79 16.24
N THR A 400 13.85 12.49 17.44
CA THR A 400 13.75 13.44 18.55
C THR A 400 14.87 13.24 19.57
N PRO A 401 15.20 14.27 20.38
CA PRO A 401 16.38 14.24 21.21
C PRO A 401 16.18 13.31 22.40
N ILE A 402 17.28 12.99 23.08
CA ILE A 402 17.26 12.54 24.47
C ILE A 402 17.71 13.68 25.39
N ASN A 403 17.40 13.59 26.68
CA ASN A 403 17.97 14.52 27.64
C ASN A 403 19.42 14.10 27.95
N ILE A 404 20.39 14.89 27.46
CA ILE A 404 21.83 14.57 27.56
C ILE A 404 22.33 14.60 29.01
N GLU A 405 21.85 15.53 29.84
CA GLU A 405 22.25 15.60 31.26
C GLU A 405 21.84 14.33 32.02
N LEU A 406 20.63 13.83 31.78
CA LEU A 406 20.15 12.56 32.34
C LEU A 406 20.96 11.38 31.80
N TYR A 407 21.24 11.35 30.49
CA TYR A 407 22.07 10.32 29.87
C TYR A 407 23.46 10.25 30.50
N GLU A 408 24.16 11.38 30.63
CA GLU A 408 25.49 11.46 31.22
C GLU A 408 25.49 11.05 32.71
N ALA A 409 24.46 11.46 33.45
CA ALA A 409 24.35 11.11 34.87
C ALA A 409 24.06 9.63 35.11
N LEU A 410 23.29 8.98 34.23
CA LEU A 410 22.91 7.57 34.36
C LEU A 410 23.91 6.62 33.68
N GLY A 411 24.60 7.06 32.62
CA GLY A 411 25.47 6.25 31.79
C GLY A 411 24.73 5.02 31.26
N GLU A 412 25.30 3.82 31.48
CA GLU A 412 24.73 2.54 31.05
C GLU A 412 23.31 2.25 31.59
N LYS A 413 22.84 2.99 32.61
CA LYS A 413 21.49 2.84 33.17
C LYS A 413 20.41 3.60 32.41
N TYR A 414 20.77 4.50 31.49
CA TYR A 414 19.80 5.26 30.72
C TYR A 414 19.00 4.34 29.79
N GLY A 415 17.68 4.50 29.76
CA GLY A 415 16.80 3.73 28.87
C GLY A 415 16.57 2.27 29.26
N LEU A 416 16.82 1.90 30.53
CA LEU A 416 16.54 0.55 31.04
C LEU A 416 15.15 0.40 31.67
N ASP A 417 14.57 1.49 32.15
CA ASP A 417 13.22 1.53 32.74
C ASP A 417 12.53 2.90 32.55
N GLU A 418 11.25 2.98 32.93
CA GLU A 418 10.40 4.17 32.77
C GLU A 418 10.85 5.39 33.59
N ASN A 419 11.77 5.21 34.54
CA ASN A 419 12.31 6.28 35.39
C ASN A 419 13.67 6.78 34.88
N SER A 420 14.24 6.11 33.87
CA SER A 420 15.58 6.34 33.34
C SER A 420 15.62 7.13 32.03
N ILE A 421 14.49 7.74 31.66
CA ILE A 421 14.30 8.52 30.42
C ILE A 421 13.54 9.81 30.67
N ALA A 422 13.58 10.71 29.69
CA ALA A 422 12.77 11.92 29.64
C ALA A 422 11.70 11.79 28.54
N TYR A 423 10.53 12.37 28.79
CA TYR A 423 9.35 12.34 27.93
C TYR A 423 9.12 13.70 27.28
N HIS A 424 8.58 13.72 26.08
CA HIS A 424 8.24 14.98 25.37
C HIS A 424 7.08 14.80 24.37
N GLY A 425 6.35 13.69 24.46
CA GLY A 425 5.11 13.41 23.73
C GLY A 425 3.85 13.65 24.59
N PRO A 426 2.67 13.23 24.08
CA PRO A 426 1.38 13.57 24.68
C PRO A 426 1.09 12.89 26.01
N TYR A 427 1.73 11.75 26.29
CA TYR A 427 1.66 11.06 27.57
C TYR A 427 3.06 10.84 28.16
N TYR A 428 3.11 10.39 29.41
CA TYR A 428 4.33 9.87 30.04
C TYR A 428 3.98 8.63 30.85
N VAL A 429 4.93 7.69 30.98
CA VAL A 429 4.70 6.49 31.76
C VAL A 429 4.81 6.80 33.25
N ASP A 430 3.72 6.61 33.97
CA ASP A 430 3.60 6.83 35.41
C ASP A 430 4.00 5.57 36.20
N TYR A 431 3.63 4.41 35.65
CA TYR A 431 3.84 3.12 36.28
C TYR A 431 3.98 2.00 35.25
N TYR A 432 4.98 1.15 35.45
CA TYR A 432 5.16 -0.08 34.69
C TYR A 432 5.39 -1.26 35.65
N GLU A 433 4.73 -2.38 35.36
CA GLU A 433 4.99 -3.67 35.98
C GLU A 433 5.06 -4.74 34.89
N SER A 434 6.25 -5.34 34.75
CA SER A 434 6.51 -6.42 33.79
C SER A 434 5.45 -7.51 33.85
N ASP A 435 5.05 -7.98 32.67
CA ASP A 435 4.08 -9.05 32.46
C ASP A 435 2.67 -8.75 33.01
N LYS A 436 2.39 -7.49 33.32
CA LYS A 436 1.10 -7.06 33.86
C LYS A 436 0.54 -5.82 33.19
N VAL A 437 1.16 -4.66 33.39
CA VAL A 437 0.52 -3.38 33.03
C VAL A 437 1.52 -2.25 32.84
N LEU A 438 1.22 -1.37 31.89
CA LEU A 438 1.84 -0.06 31.72
C LEU A 438 0.73 1.01 31.78
N ARG A 439 0.86 1.94 32.74
CA ARG A 439 -0.07 3.07 32.93
C ARG A 439 0.62 4.37 32.54
N MET A 440 -0.03 5.13 31.66
CA MET A 440 0.42 6.45 31.23
C MET A 440 -0.57 7.53 31.69
N LYS A 441 -0.04 8.72 31.96
CA LYS A 441 -0.84 9.92 32.25
C LYS A 441 -0.59 10.97 31.18
N LYS A 442 -1.57 11.84 30.96
CA LYS A 442 -1.44 13.00 30.07
C LYS A 442 -0.23 13.85 30.48
N ASN A 443 0.55 14.26 29.50
CA ASN A 443 1.65 15.19 29.68
C ASN A 443 1.19 16.62 29.40
N ASP A 444 0.86 17.37 30.45
CA ASP A 444 0.44 18.78 30.31
C ASP A 444 1.57 19.72 29.84
N GLU A 445 2.83 19.28 29.88
CA GLU A 445 3.97 20.04 29.33
C GLU A 445 4.15 19.83 27.82
N TYR A 446 3.43 18.87 27.23
CA TYR A 446 3.46 18.66 25.78
C TYR A 446 2.87 19.88 25.06
N HIS A 447 3.61 20.43 24.11
CA HIS A 447 3.29 21.67 23.42
C HIS A 447 1.97 21.65 22.63
N GLN A 448 1.36 20.48 22.42
CA GLN A 448 0.06 20.28 21.78
C GLN A 448 -0.88 19.38 22.61
N ALA A 449 -0.78 19.40 23.95
CA ALA A 449 -1.58 18.54 24.84
C ALA A 449 -3.10 18.65 24.62
N ASP A 450 -3.61 19.81 24.18
CA ASP A 450 -5.03 20.03 23.91
C ASP A 450 -5.57 19.27 22.69
N LYS A 451 -4.70 18.74 21.82
CA LYS A 451 -5.13 17.91 20.67
C LYS A 451 -5.73 16.57 21.12
N TYR A 452 -5.31 16.06 22.27
CA TYR A 452 -5.63 14.71 22.71
C TYR A 452 -6.66 14.71 23.84
N PHE A 453 -7.70 13.89 23.64
CA PHE A 453 -8.85 13.81 24.54
C PHE A 453 -8.55 13.01 25.81
N TYR A 454 -7.80 11.92 25.71
CA TYR A 454 -7.61 10.99 26.82
C TYR A 454 -6.83 11.62 27.97
N THR A 455 -7.20 11.27 29.19
CA THR A 455 -6.47 11.70 30.40
C THR A 455 -5.31 10.75 30.74
N GLY A 456 -5.28 9.56 30.13
CA GLY A 456 -4.24 8.57 30.32
C GLY A 456 -4.46 7.33 29.45
N ARG A 457 -3.52 6.39 29.54
CA ARG A 457 -3.56 5.10 28.84
C ARG A 457 -3.27 3.97 29.80
N ASN A 458 -3.87 2.83 29.54
CA ASN A 458 -3.65 1.63 30.32
C ASN A 458 -3.47 0.43 29.39
N ILE A 459 -2.25 -0.07 29.32
CA ILE A 459 -1.85 -1.13 28.42
C ILE A 459 -1.59 -2.38 29.25
N THR A 460 -2.47 -3.38 29.12
CA THR A 460 -2.32 -4.67 29.83
C THR A 460 -1.43 -5.60 29.02
N ILE A 461 -0.53 -6.33 29.66
CA ILE A 461 0.42 -7.21 28.99
C ILE A 461 -0.08 -8.66 29.12
N ILE A 462 -0.56 -9.22 28.01
CA ILE A 462 -1.18 -10.54 27.96
C ILE A 462 -0.73 -11.20 26.67
N ASN A 463 0.10 -12.23 26.75
CA ASN A 463 0.65 -12.92 25.57
C ASN A 463 -0.43 -13.61 24.72
N ASP A 464 -1.38 -14.28 25.36
CA ASP A 464 -2.41 -15.07 24.68
C ASP A 464 -3.54 -14.20 24.11
N ALA A 465 -3.82 -14.37 22.82
CA ALA A 465 -4.82 -13.59 22.09
C ALA A 465 -6.25 -13.85 22.58
N GLU A 466 -6.57 -15.08 22.97
CA GLU A 466 -7.89 -15.44 23.50
C GLU A 466 -8.10 -14.77 24.86
N MET A 467 -7.10 -14.76 25.74
CA MET A 467 -7.17 -14.04 27.02
C MET A 467 -7.36 -12.53 26.82
N ARG A 468 -6.67 -11.89 25.86
CA ARG A 468 -6.92 -10.47 25.52
C ARG A 468 -8.37 -10.25 25.09
N PHE A 469 -8.90 -11.12 24.26
CA PHE A 469 -10.30 -11.06 23.83
C PHE A 469 -11.28 -11.23 25.00
N GLN A 470 -11.02 -12.16 25.92
CA GLN A 470 -11.85 -12.33 27.12
C GLN A 470 -11.82 -11.10 28.05
N GLU A 471 -10.70 -10.38 28.14
CA GLU A 471 -10.62 -9.12 28.87
C GLU A 471 -11.44 -8.00 28.23
N PHE A 472 -11.51 -7.95 26.90
CA PHE A 472 -12.43 -7.06 26.19
C PHE A 472 -13.89 -7.42 26.47
N VAL A 473 -14.27 -8.70 26.38
CA VAL A 473 -15.63 -9.18 26.69
C VAL A 473 -16.00 -8.90 28.15
N ALA A 474 -15.03 -8.98 29.07
CA ALA A 474 -15.20 -8.60 30.48
C ALA A 474 -15.33 -7.07 30.69
N GLY A 475 -15.20 -6.27 29.64
CA GLY A 475 -15.33 -4.81 29.68
C GLY A 475 -14.08 -4.09 30.21
N LYS A 476 -12.91 -4.76 30.26
CA LYS A 476 -11.66 -4.19 30.76
C LYS A 476 -10.82 -3.49 29.68
N LEU A 477 -11.11 -3.74 28.40
CA LEU A 477 -10.45 -3.12 27.26
C LEU A 477 -11.42 -2.27 26.42
N ASP A 478 -10.90 -1.25 25.74
CA ASP A 478 -11.61 -0.42 24.78
C ASP A 478 -11.37 -0.81 23.33
N ALA A 479 -10.27 -1.51 23.04
CA ALA A 479 -9.98 -2.08 21.74
C ALA A 479 -9.28 -3.44 21.86
N VAL A 480 -9.57 -4.37 20.94
CA VAL A 480 -8.89 -5.66 20.83
C VAL A 480 -8.93 -6.19 19.39
N THR A 481 -7.94 -6.97 18.97
CA THR A 481 -8.01 -7.75 17.74
C THR A 481 -8.94 -8.95 17.93
N LEU A 482 -9.86 -9.18 17.01
CA LEU A 482 -10.82 -10.29 17.02
C LEU A 482 -10.13 -11.61 16.62
N PRO A 483 -10.09 -12.62 17.51
CA PRO A 483 -9.62 -13.95 17.11
C PRO A 483 -10.54 -14.60 16.08
N ALA A 484 -9.97 -15.35 15.13
CA ALA A 484 -10.73 -15.97 14.03
C ALA A 484 -11.81 -16.97 14.52
N THR A 485 -11.61 -17.57 15.69
CA THR A 485 -12.58 -18.45 16.36
C THR A 485 -13.90 -17.76 16.70
N HIS A 486 -13.88 -16.43 16.91
CA HIS A 486 -15.04 -15.63 17.29
C HIS A 486 -15.62 -14.82 16.12
N PHE A 487 -15.06 -14.95 14.91
CA PHE A 487 -15.50 -14.17 13.76
C PHE A 487 -17.00 -14.33 13.47
N GLU A 488 -17.51 -15.56 13.48
CA GLU A 488 -18.93 -15.83 13.19
C GLU A 488 -19.88 -15.16 14.19
N GLU A 489 -19.48 -15.05 15.45
CA GLU A 489 -20.26 -14.40 16.51
C GLU A 489 -20.21 -12.87 16.39
N TYR A 490 -19.06 -12.30 16.01
CA TYR A 490 -18.82 -10.85 16.05
C TYR A 490 -18.84 -10.12 14.71
N LYS A 491 -18.97 -10.82 13.56
CA LYS A 491 -18.98 -10.20 12.22
C LYS A 491 -20.08 -9.16 11.99
N SER A 492 -21.09 -9.09 12.86
CA SER A 492 -22.15 -8.08 12.84
C SER A 492 -22.15 -7.16 14.07
N HIS A 493 -21.10 -7.20 14.89
CA HIS A 493 -20.95 -6.33 16.05
C HIS A 493 -20.76 -4.87 15.60
N PRO A 494 -21.46 -3.88 16.19
CA PRO A 494 -21.40 -2.49 15.71
C PRO A 494 -20.01 -1.83 15.82
N GLY A 495 -19.18 -2.30 16.77
CA GLY A 495 -17.81 -1.82 16.95
C GLY A 495 -16.75 -2.60 16.15
N ILE A 496 -17.14 -3.53 15.27
CA ILE A 496 -16.18 -4.26 14.45
C ILE A 496 -15.67 -3.38 13.30
N LYS A 497 -14.36 -3.39 13.08
CA LYS A 497 -13.68 -2.62 12.06
C LYS A 497 -12.60 -3.46 11.41
N ARG A 498 -12.51 -3.44 10.07
CA ARG A 498 -11.45 -4.14 9.34
C ARG A 498 -10.18 -3.28 9.36
N LEU A 499 -9.05 -3.85 9.74
CA LEU A 499 -7.75 -3.26 9.53
C LEU A 499 -7.15 -3.90 8.27
N PRO A 500 -6.93 -3.13 7.19
CA PRO A 500 -6.22 -3.62 6.02
C PRO A 500 -4.86 -4.17 6.42
N GLY A 501 -4.50 -5.28 5.80
CA GLY A 501 -3.19 -5.89 5.94
C GLY A 501 -2.15 -5.19 5.07
N GLU A 502 -0.88 -5.29 5.43
CA GLU A 502 0.24 -4.78 4.63
C GLU A 502 0.92 -5.87 3.80
N THR A 503 0.52 -7.13 3.96
CA THR A 503 1.09 -8.27 3.24
C THR A 503 0.03 -8.97 2.41
N THR A 504 0.24 -9.07 1.10
CA THR A 504 -0.39 -10.13 0.32
C THR A 504 0.46 -11.39 0.48
N TYR A 505 -0.09 -12.42 1.12
CA TYR A 505 0.50 -13.75 1.10
C TYR A 505 0.23 -14.43 -0.23
N ARG A 506 1.25 -15.13 -0.72
CA ARG A 506 1.30 -15.69 -2.07
C ARG A 506 1.83 -17.10 -2.04
N MET A 507 1.47 -17.89 -3.04
CA MET A 507 2.18 -19.11 -3.38
C MET A 507 3.39 -18.71 -4.23
N MET A 508 4.55 -18.65 -3.59
CA MET A 508 5.83 -18.52 -4.26
C MET A 508 6.15 -19.81 -5.00
N ILE A 509 6.80 -19.70 -6.14
CA ILE A 509 7.11 -20.81 -7.04
C ILE A 509 8.60 -20.76 -7.33
N ASN A 510 9.29 -21.88 -7.13
CA ASN A 510 10.61 -22.05 -7.72
C ASN A 510 10.46 -22.25 -9.23
N GLY A 511 10.54 -21.14 -9.97
CA GLY A 511 10.30 -21.10 -11.41
C GLY A 511 11.51 -21.42 -12.28
N THR A 512 12.62 -21.92 -11.71
CA THR A 512 13.86 -22.21 -12.45
C THR A 512 13.71 -23.36 -13.45
N GLY A 513 12.75 -24.27 -13.21
CA GLY A 513 12.24 -25.26 -14.17
C GLY A 513 13.24 -26.32 -14.66
N SER A 514 14.48 -26.30 -14.19
CA SER A 514 15.52 -27.24 -14.59
C SER A 514 16.73 -27.16 -13.64
N LYS A 515 17.55 -28.21 -13.62
CA LYS A 515 18.82 -28.19 -12.89
C LYS A 515 19.77 -27.09 -13.37
N GLU A 516 19.77 -26.77 -14.66
CA GLU A 516 20.59 -25.70 -15.23
C GLU A 516 20.11 -24.32 -14.76
N GLY A 517 18.80 -24.05 -14.85
CA GLY A 517 18.21 -22.82 -14.32
C GLY A 517 18.44 -22.66 -12.81
N GLN A 518 18.30 -23.76 -12.06
CA GLN A 518 18.57 -23.79 -10.63
C GLN A 518 20.02 -23.40 -10.32
N LEU A 519 20.99 -23.96 -11.05
CA LEU A 519 22.41 -23.65 -10.86
C LEU A 519 22.80 -22.26 -11.37
N ALA A 520 22.07 -21.71 -12.34
CA ALA A 520 22.31 -20.35 -12.82
C ALA A 520 22.01 -19.30 -11.75
N GLN A 521 20.95 -19.50 -10.97
CA GLN A 521 20.58 -18.59 -9.88
C GLN A 521 21.20 -19.00 -8.53
N PHE A 522 21.35 -20.30 -8.28
CA PHE A 522 21.87 -20.87 -7.03
C PHE A 522 23.02 -21.85 -7.33
N PRO A 523 24.26 -21.37 -7.52
CA PRO A 523 25.40 -22.19 -7.99
C PRO A 523 25.72 -23.42 -7.12
N ASP A 524 25.42 -23.36 -5.83
CA ASP A 524 25.69 -24.42 -4.86
C ASP A 524 24.49 -25.33 -4.58
N SER A 525 23.34 -25.10 -5.25
CA SER A 525 22.11 -25.82 -4.96
C SER A 525 22.14 -27.27 -5.44
N GLU A 526 21.76 -28.20 -4.56
CA GLU A 526 21.54 -29.61 -4.92
C GLU A 526 20.12 -29.87 -5.40
N TRP A 527 19.21 -28.90 -5.27
CA TRP A 527 17.79 -29.02 -5.65
C TRP A 527 17.60 -29.38 -7.13
N ASP A 528 16.62 -30.25 -7.40
CA ASP A 528 16.19 -30.63 -8.74
C ASP A 528 14.82 -30.01 -8.99
N ALA A 529 14.81 -28.85 -9.66
CA ALA A 529 13.60 -28.06 -9.83
C ALA A 529 12.58 -28.79 -10.72
N GLU A 530 11.33 -28.89 -10.25
CA GLU A 530 10.25 -29.55 -10.97
C GLU A 530 9.92 -28.79 -12.28
N PRO A 531 10.09 -29.42 -13.47
CA PRO A 531 10.03 -28.70 -14.74
C PRO A 531 8.72 -27.95 -15.02
N ILE A 532 7.57 -28.50 -14.60
CA ILE A 532 6.28 -27.84 -14.83
C ILE A 532 6.18 -26.49 -14.12
N LEU A 533 6.90 -26.28 -13.02
CA LEU A 533 6.90 -25.01 -12.26
C LEU A 533 7.62 -23.88 -13.01
N GLY A 534 8.50 -24.21 -13.95
CA GLY A 534 9.09 -23.23 -14.88
C GLY A 534 8.18 -22.85 -16.04
N ASN A 535 7.07 -23.56 -16.27
CA ASN A 535 6.20 -23.32 -17.42
C ASN A 535 5.19 -22.20 -17.17
N GLN A 536 5.16 -21.18 -18.05
CA GLN A 536 4.29 -20.02 -17.89
C GLN A 536 2.80 -20.35 -17.94
N ASP A 537 2.38 -21.26 -18.83
CA ASP A 537 0.98 -21.69 -18.91
C ASP A 537 0.57 -22.42 -17.62
N PHE A 538 1.45 -23.22 -17.02
CA PHE A 538 1.15 -23.86 -15.74
C PHE A 538 0.97 -22.85 -14.60
N LYS A 539 1.86 -21.84 -14.51
CA LYS A 539 1.74 -20.76 -13.52
C LYS A 539 0.40 -20.02 -13.65
N MET A 540 -0.03 -19.73 -14.89
CA MET A 540 -1.37 -19.17 -15.14
C MET A 540 -2.49 -20.14 -14.76
N GLY A 541 -2.32 -21.44 -15.04
CA GLY A 541 -3.22 -22.49 -14.57
C GLY A 541 -3.41 -22.45 -13.06
N LEU A 542 -2.31 -22.31 -12.30
CA LEU A 542 -2.33 -22.23 -10.85
C LEU A 542 -3.03 -20.94 -10.38
N PHE A 543 -2.76 -19.80 -11.01
CA PHE A 543 -3.43 -18.54 -10.69
C PHE A 543 -4.96 -18.64 -10.74
N TYR A 544 -5.46 -19.30 -11.79
CA TYR A 544 -6.89 -19.51 -12.02
C TYR A 544 -7.52 -20.62 -11.16
N ALA A 545 -6.72 -21.53 -10.61
CA ALA A 545 -7.18 -22.66 -9.80
C ALA A 545 -7.68 -22.24 -8.41
N ILE A 546 -7.19 -21.12 -7.87
CA ILE A 546 -7.41 -20.73 -6.48
C ILE A 546 -8.66 -19.85 -6.34
N ASP A 547 -9.69 -20.35 -5.67
CA ASP A 547 -10.81 -19.52 -5.20
C ASP A 547 -10.37 -18.71 -3.97
N ARG A 548 -9.81 -17.53 -4.22
CA ARG A 548 -9.26 -16.64 -3.20
C ARG A 548 -10.31 -16.15 -2.21
N LYS A 549 -11.56 -16.01 -2.67
CA LYS A 549 -12.67 -15.60 -1.81
C LYS A 549 -12.98 -16.68 -0.80
N LYS A 550 -13.13 -17.93 -1.25
CA LYS A 550 -13.33 -19.07 -0.37
C LYS A 550 -12.17 -19.24 0.61
N LEU A 551 -10.93 -19.13 0.13
CA LEU A 551 -9.74 -19.19 0.99
C LEU A 551 -9.77 -18.11 2.08
N ALA A 552 -9.89 -16.85 1.70
CA ALA A 552 -9.79 -15.75 2.66
C ALA A 552 -10.99 -15.67 3.61
N GLU A 553 -12.21 -15.82 3.10
CA GLU A 553 -13.45 -15.51 3.85
C GLU A 553 -14.10 -16.73 4.50
N GLU A 554 -13.87 -17.95 4.00
CA GLU A 554 -14.47 -19.17 4.56
C GLU A 554 -13.45 -20.04 5.31
N VAL A 555 -12.26 -20.25 4.72
CA VAL A 555 -11.20 -21.08 5.33
C VAL A 555 -10.47 -20.30 6.42
N LEU A 556 -9.96 -19.10 6.10
CA LEU A 556 -9.19 -18.26 7.03
C LEU A 556 -10.06 -17.30 7.86
N LYS A 557 -11.24 -16.95 7.34
CA LYS A 557 -12.30 -16.11 7.96
C LYS A 557 -11.95 -14.64 8.16
N THR A 558 -10.81 -14.33 8.78
CA THR A 558 -10.44 -12.95 9.14
C THR A 558 -9.64 -12.25 8.05
N SER A 559 -8.97 -13.02 7.19
CA SER A 559 -8.19 -12.52 6.05
C SER A 559 -9.06 -11.75 5.06
N GLN A 560 -8.41 -11.06 4.13
CA GLN A 560 -9.07 -10.33 3.06
C GLN A 560 -8.80 -11.00 1.71
N THR A 561 -9.86 -11.16 0.91
CA THR A 561 -9.76 -11.59 -0.48
C THR A 561 -8.84 -10.64 -1.24
N GLN A 562 -7.79 -11.16 -1.86
CA GLN A 562 -6.77 -10.34 -2.52
C GLN A 562 -6.25 -11.05 -3.77
N MET A 563 -6.42 -10.44 -4.93
CA MET A 563 -5.90 -10.93 -6.21
C MET A 563 -4.65 -10.20 -6.70
N TYR A 564 -4.23 -9.14 -5.99
CA TYR A 564 -3.11 -8.29 -6.37
C TYR A 564 -1.88 -8.50 -5.48
N LEU A 565 -0.70 -8.06 -5.92
CA LEU A 565 0.56 -8.26 -5.21
C LEU A 565 0.71 -7.28 -4.05
N PHE A 566 0.25 -6.03 -4.22
CA PHE A 566 0.23 -5.01 -3.17
C PHE A 566 -1.19 -4.83 -2.60
N THR A 567 -1.29 -4.71 -1.27
CA THR A 567 -2.60 -4.59 -0.61
C THR A 567 -3.22 -3.21 -0.79
N ASP A 568 -4.47 -3.07 -0.32
CA ASP A 568 -5.21 -1.80 -0.30
C ASP A 568 -4.61 -0.78 0.68
N ALA A 569 -3.58 -1.14 1.44
CA ALA A 569 -2.91 -0.24 2.38
C ALA A 569 -1.82 0.62 1.71
N TYR A 570 -1.34 0.23 0.52
CA TYR A 570 -0.17 0.86 -0.09
C TYR A 570 -0.48 2.17 -0.81
N LEU A 571 0.48 3.09 -0.69
CA LEU A 571 0.60 4.32 -1.45
C LEU A 571 1.88 4.25 -2.30
N VAL A 572 1.76 4.68 -3.54
CA VAL A 572 2.89 4.88 -4.45
C VAL A 572 3.39 6.33 -4.38
N ASP A 573 2.47 7.27 -4.16
CA ASP A 573 2.77 8.67 -3.83
C ASP A 573 2.10 9.05 -2.52
N ALA A 574 2.85 8.88 -1.43
CA ALA A 574 2.39 9.18 -0.09
C ALA A 574 2.20 10.68 0.19
N GLU A 575 2.63 11.59 -0.69
CA GLU A 575 2.31 13.01 -0.55
C GLU A 575 0.82 13.27 -0.82
N THR A 576 0.20 12.49 -1.72
CA THR A 576 -1.22 12.64 -2.06
C THR A 576 -2.16 12.05 -1.02
N GLY A 577 -1.70 11.07 -0.23
CA GLY A 577 -2.54 10.30 0.68
C GLY A 577 -3.54 9.38 -0.02
N ILE A 578 -3.47 9.23 -1.35
CA ILE A 578 -4.38 8.39 -2.13
C ILE A 578 -3.84 6.95 -2.16
N LEU A 579 -4.67 6.02 -1.68
CA LEU A 579 -4.40 4.58 -1.80
C LEU A 579 -4.26 4.18 -3.26
N PHE A 580 -3.23 3.39 -3.59
CA PHE A 580 -2.94 3.00 -4.96
C PHE A 580 -4.12 2.28 -5.63
N ARG A 581 -4.83 1.42 -4.89
CA ARG A 581 -6.01 0.70 -5.39
C ARG A 581 -7.21 1.59 -5.69
N ASN A 582 -7.21 2.83 -5.21
CA ASN A 582 -8.26 3.81 -5.47
C ASN A 582 -7.94 4.72 -6.67
N CYS A 583 -6.75 4.62 -7.27
CA CYS A 583 -6.41 5.39 -8.47
C CYS A 583 -6.74 4.61 -9.76
N PRO A 584 -7.00 5.29 -10.89
CA PRO A 584 -7.33 4.64 -12.16
C PRO A 584 -6.29 3.60 -12.60
N GLN A 585 -5.00 3.89 -12.40
CA GLN A 585 -3.90 3.01 -12.77
C GLN A 585 -3.91 1.72 -11.92
N GLY A 586 -4.07 1.84 -10.60
CA GLY A 586 -4.15 0.68 -9.71
C GLY A 586 -5.39 -0.18 -9.95
N MET A 587 -6.51 0.42 -10.37
CA MET A 587 -7.72 -0.29 -10.79
C MET A 587 -7.56 -1.01 -12.15
N SER A 588 -6.58 -0.61 -12.97
CA SER A 588 -6.35 -1.21 -14.29
C SER A 588 -5.54 -2.52 -14.23
N VAL A 589 -4.80 -2.75 -13.14
CA VAL A 589 -3.97 -3.94 -12.92
C VAL A 589 -4.86 -5.19 -12.96
N GLY A 590 -4.47 -6.19 -13.76
CA GLY A 590 -5.14 -7.47 -13.88
C GLY A 590 -6.60 -7.39 -14.35
N ALA A 591 -6.98 -6.35 -15.10
CA ALA A 591 -8.36 -6.14 -15.54
C ALA A 591 -8.93 -7.28 -16.41
N ASP A 592 -8.07 -8.01 -17.11
CA ASP A 592 -8.37 -9.19 -17.93
C ASP A 592 -8.16 -10.52 -17.19
N LEU A 593 -7.67 -10.50 -15.96
CA LEU A 593 -7.42 -11.67 -15.12
C LEU A 593 -8.64 -12.06 -14.28
N SER A 594 -9.83 -12.07 -14.90
CA SER A 594 -11.11 -12.42 -14.24
C SER A 594 -11.37 -11.68 -12.90
N PRO A 595 -11.31 -10.32 -12.88
CA PRO A 595 -11.43 -9.56 -11.62
C PRO A 595 -12.78 -9.77 -10.91
N SER A 596 -13.86 -10.06 -11.64
CA SER A 596 -15.18 -10.34 -11.04
C SER A 596 -15.21 -11.57 -10.12
N THR A 597 -14.23 -12.46 -10.24
CA THR A 597 -14.06 -13.67 -9.43
C THR A 597 -12.75 -13.66 -8.67
N ASN A 598 -12.07 -12.51 -8.54
CA ASN A 598 -10.76 -12.39 -7.91
C ASN A 598 -9.72 -13.35 -8.52
N GLY A 599 -9.73 -13.47 -9.85
CA GLY A 599 -8.82 -14.36 -10.56
C GLY A 599 -9.18 -15.84 -10.56
N TYR A 600 -10.30 -16.27 -9.95
CA TYR A 600 -10.71 -17.67 -10.01
C TYR A 600 -11.43 -18.00 -11.33
N ASN A 601 -10.95 -19.02 -12.05
CA ASN A 601 -11.59 -19.55 -13.26
C ASN A 601 -11.14 -20.99 -13.54
N LEU A 602 -11.90 -21.97 -13.04
CA LEU A 602 -11.52 -23.39 -13.14
C LEU A 602 -11.40 -23.91 -14.59
N ASP A 603 -12.23 -23.40 -15.51
CA ASP A 603 -12.18 -23.81 -16.92
C ASP A 603 -10.91 -23.27 -17.60
N ALA A 604 -10.57 -22.00 -17.35
CA ALA A 604 -9.30 -21.43 -17.81
C ALA A 604 -8.12 -22.18 -17.20
N SER A 605 -8.15 -22.46 -15.89
CA SER A 605 -7.11 -23.21 -15.17
C SER A 605 -6.81 -24.56 -15.85
N ARG A 606 -7.86 -25.35 -16.14
CA ARG A 606 -7.75 -26.63 -16.86
C ARG A 606 -7.19 -26.48 -18.27
N ALA A 607 -7.64 -25.47 -19.01
CA ALA A 607 -7.16 -25.21 -20.36
C ALA A 607 -5.66 -24.84 -20.39
N TYR A 608 -5.22 -24.01 -19.45
CA TYR A 608 -3.82 -23.65 -19.28
C TYR A 608 -2.97 -24.86 -18.87
N PHE A 609 -3.49 -25.72 -17.99
CA PHE A 609 -2.81 -26.97 -17.63
C PHE A 609 -2.60 -27.91 -18.83
N ASP A 610 -3.64 -28.14 -19.63
CA ASP A 610 -3.51 -28.95 -20.86
C ASP A 610 -2.53 -28.33 -21.87
N LYS A 611 -2.47 -27.00 -21.96
CA LYS A 611 -1.52 -26.28 -22.82
C LYS A 611 -0.07 -26.42 -22.32
N ALA A 612 0.15 -26.33 -21.01
CA ALA A 612 1.45 -26.61 -20.40
C ALA A 612 1.92 -28.04 -20.72
N LEU A 613 1.03 -29.02 -20.55
CA LEU A 613 1.33 -30.42 -20.84
C LEU A 613 1.55 -30.69 -22.33
N ASP A 614 0.85 -30.01 -23.23
CA ASP A 614 1.10 -30.11 -24.68
C ASP A 614 2.55 -29.79 -25.03
N THR A 615 3.09 -28.74 -24.42
CA THR A 615 4.49 -28.33 -24.58
C THR A 615 5.43 -29.37 -23.96
N LEU A 616 5.24 -29.69 -22.67
CA LEU A 616 6.18 -30.51 -21.91
C LEU A 616 6.20 -31.98 -22.35
N VAL A 617 5.05 -32.54 -22.75
CA VAL A 617 4.99 -33.88 -23.37
C VAL A 617 5.59 -33.85 -24.77
N GLY A 618 5.38 -32.77 -25.53
CA GLY A 618 5.98 -32.57 -26.86
C GLY A 618 7.51 -32.51 -26.82
N GLU A 619 8.07 -31.91 -25.77
CA GLU A 619 9.51 -31.84 -25.48
C GLU A 619 10.07 -33.15 -24.90
N GLY A 620 9.19 -34.06 -24.48
CA GLY A 620 9.56 -35.34 -23.89
C GLY A 620 9.93 -35.28 -22.40
N VAL A 621 9.60 -34.18 -21.73
CA VAL A 621 9.77 -33.99 -20.28
C VAL A 621 8.88 -34.96 -19.51
N TYR A 622 7.59 -35.06 -19.90
CA TYR A 622 6.65 -36.02 -19.34
C TYR A 622 6.08 -36.97 -20.40
N LYS A 623 5.51 -38.07 -19.94
CA LYS A 623 4.87 -39.11 -20.74
C LYS A 623 3.43 -39.32 -20.25
N ASN A 624 2.62 -39.83 -21.17
CA ASN A 624 1.24 -40.18 -20.85
C ASN A 624 1.19 -41.21 -19.70
N GLY A 625 0.43 -40.89 -18.64
CA GLY A 625 0.33 -41.71 -17.43
C GLY A 625 1.23 -41.30 -16.28
N ASP A 626 2.11 -40.30 -16.47
CA ASP A 626 2.96 -39.79 -15.39
C ASP A 626 2.13 -39.08 -14.30
N GLU A 627 2.66 -39.06 -13.08
CA GLU A 627 2.13 -38.32 -11.93
C GLU A 627 3.17 -37.28 -11.53
N ILE A 628 2.78 -36.00 -11.50
CA ILE A 628 3.64 -34.88 -11.10
C ILE A 628 3.37 -34.62 -9.61
N THR A 629 4.43 -34.51 -8.80
CA THR A 629 4.30 -34.25 -7.35
C THR A 629 5.20 -33.09 -6.97
N PHE A 630 4.67 -32.13 -6.22
CA PHE A 630 5.46 -31.04 -5.66
C PHE A 630 4.99 -30.63 -4.26
N GLU A 631 5.89 -30.04 -3.47
CA GLU A 631 5.57 -29.56 -2.12
C GLU A 631 4.94 -28.16 -2.11
N PHE A 632 4.08 -27.90 -1.12
CA PHE A 632 3.63 -26.57 -0.73
C PHE A 632 3.99 -26.32 0.74
N ASN A 633 5.05 -25.54 0.95
CA ASN A 633 5.50 -25.14 2.28
C ASN A 633 4.57 -24.08 2.89
N TYR A 634 4.19 -24.25 4.15
CA TYR A 634 3.37 -23.29 4.90
C TYR A 634 3.91 -23.06 6.31
N PHE A 635 3.58 -21.92 6.94
CA PHE A 635 4.05 -21.63 8.30
C PHE A 635 3.51 -22.63 9.33
N SER A 636 4.40 -23.25 10.09
CA SER A 636 4.03 -24.15 11.18
C SER A 636 3.35 -23.40 12.35
N GLY A 637 2.78 -24.15 13.30
CA GLY A 637 2.30 -23.58 14.56
C GLY A 637 0.90 -22.95 14.53
N SER A 638 0.21 -22.93 13.39
CA SER A 638 -1.16 -22.38 13.26
C SER A 638 -2.12 -23.34 12.57
N GLU A 639 -3.30 -23.55 13.16
CA GLU A 639 -4.38 -24.34 12.55
C GLU A 639 -4.86 -23.73 11.23
N ASN A 640 -4.97 -22.40 11.15
CA ASN A 640 -5.36 -21.69 9.93
C ASN A 640 -4.37 -21.94 8.78
N GLN A 641 -3.07 -22.05 9.08
CA GLN A 641 -2.05 -22.33 8.08
C GLN A 641 -2.15 -23.78 7.56
N ALA A 642 -2.44 -24.75 8.44
CA ALA A 642 -2.69 -26.13 8.03
C ALA A 642 -3.98 -26.27 7.19
N LEU A 643 -5.03 -25.52 7.53
CA LEU A 643 -6.27 -25.46 6.75
C LEU A 643 -6.02 -24.87 5.35
N MET A 644 -5.22 -23.81 5.24
CA MET A 644 -4.79 -23.27 3.95
C MET A 644 -4.01 -24.31 3.14
N GLY A 645 -3.02 -24.99 3.74
CA GLY A 645 -2.26 -26.02 3.03
C GLY A 645 -3.16 -27.13 2.48
N THR A 646 -4.16 -27.55 3.24
CA THR A 646 -5.17 -28.53 2.80
C THR A 646 -6.02 -27.98 1.65
N TYR A 647 -6.50 -26.73 1.77
CA TYR A 647 -7.27 -26.08 0.73
C TYR A 647 -6.50 -25.95 -0.60
N ILE A 648 -5.24 -25.52 -0.54
CA ILE A 648 -4.37 -25.38 -1.72
C ILE A 648 -4.19 -26.73 -2.40
N LYS A 649 -3.89 -27.78 -1.63
CA LYS A 649 -3.81 -29.15 -2.15
C LYS A 649 -5.07 -29.55 -2.90
N ASP A 650 -6.24 -29.42 -2.26
CA ASP A 650 -7.50 -29.85 -2.84
C ASP A 650 -7.85 -29.05 -4.11
N ALA A 651 -7.63 -27.74 -4.11
CA ALA A 651 -7.90 -26.87 -5.25
C ALA A 651 -7.02 -27.20 -6.47
N VAL A 652 -5.72 -27.42 -6.25
CA VAL A 652 -4.76 -27.74 -7.31
C VAL A 652 -5.01 -29.15 -7.86
N GLU A 653 -5.22 -30.14 -6.99
CA GLU A 653 -5.48 -31.52 -7.42
C GLU A 653 -6.84 -31.67 -8.13
N GLU A 654 -7.84 -30.84 -7.83
CA GLU A 654 -9.11 -30.77 -8.56
C GLU A 654 -8.95 -30.13 -9.95
N ALA A 655 -8.14 -29.08 -10.04
CA ALA A 655 -7.91 -28.37 -11.30
C ALA A 655 -7.08 -29.20 -12.28
N PHE A 656 -6.06 -29.92 -11.80
CA PHE A 656 -5.02 -30.50 -12.65
C PHE A 656 -5.14 -32.01 -12.82
N GLN A 657 -6.19 -32.39 -13.54
CA GLN A 657 -6.44 -33.76 -14.00
C GLN A 657 -6.63 -33.75 -15.52
N SER A 658 -5.55 -34.00 -16.28
CA SER A 658 -5.60 -33.98 -17.74
C SER A 658 -6.07 -35.33 -18.27
N GLU A 659 -7.28 -35.38 -18.82
CA GLU A 659 -7.76 -36.57 -19.55
C GLU A 659 -6.99 -36.77 -20.85
N LYS A 660 -6.59 -35.67 -21.51
CA LYS A 660 -5.88 -35.67 -22.79
C LYS A 660 -4.53 -36.39 -22.69
N HIS A 661 -3.76 -36.06 -21.66
CA HIS A 661 -2.44 -36.64 -21.42
C HIS A 661 -2.45 -37.77 -20.40
N ASN A 662 -3.57 -37.99 -19.70
CA ASN A 662 -3.68 -38.91 -18.57
C ASN A 662 -2.59 -38.64 -17.51
N ILE A 663 -2.37 -37.36 -17.22
CA ILE A 663 -1.42 -36.85 -16.21
C ILE A 663 -2.22 -36.13 -15.14
N LYS A 664 -1.81 -36.30 -13.88
CA LYS A 664 -2.38 -35.63 -12.72
C LYS A 664 -1.28 -35.05 -11.84
N VAL A 665 -1.63 -33.97 -11.15
CA VAL A 665 -0.77 -33.33 -10.14
C VAL A 665 -1.17 -33.82 -8.75
N LYS A 666 -0.17 -33.98 -7.87
CA LYS A 666 -0.31 -34.22 -6.43
C LYS A 666 0.45 -33.13 -5.68
N VAL A 667 -0.17 -32.55 -4.67
CA VAL A 667 0.46 -31.53 -3.81
C VAL A 667 0.68 -32.09 -2.41
N GLU A 668 1.87 -31.83 -1.86
CA GLU A 668 2.24 -32.23 -0.50
C GLU A 668 2.39 -30.99 0.40
N PRO A 669 1.40 -30.68 1.26
CA PRO A 669 1.50 -29.58 2.21
C PRO A 669 2.53 -29.89 3.31
N MET A 670 3.49 -28.99 3.51
CA MET A 670 4.63 -29.18 4.40
C MET A 670 4.76 -28.02 5.41
N PRO A 671 4.64 -28.27 6.73
CA PRO A 671 4.84 -27.21 7.73
C PRO A 671 6.32 -26.86 7.87
N LYS A 672 6.65 -25.57 7.89
CA LYS A 672 8.01 -25.03 8.09
C LYS A 672 7.99 -23.89 9.12
N ASP A 673 9.01 -23.83 9.97
CA ASP A 673 9.09 -22.82 11.03
C ASP A 673 9.54 -21.46 10.47
N PHE A 674 9.02 -20.36 11.00
CA PHE A 674 9.55 -19.01 10.73
C PHE A 674 10.76 -18.72 11.64
N PRO A 675 11.84 -18.06 11.15
CA PRO A 675 12.02 -17.55 9.78
C PRO A 675 12.66 -18.56 8.81
N GLY A 676 12.91 -19.80 9.23
CA GLY A 676 13.57 -20.85 8.44
C GLY A 676 12.89 -21.20 7.11
N ILE A 677 11.57 -21.07 7.01
CA ILE A 677 10.83 -21.21 5.74
C ILE A 677 11.39 -20.30 4.62
N TYR A 678 11.89 -19.11 4.98
CA TYR A 678 12.58 -18.23 4.04
C TYR A 678 14.05 -18.63 3.91
N TYR A 679 14.81 -18.59 5.01
CA TYR A 679 16.28 -18.65 4.95
C TYR A 679 16.85 -20.05 4.72
N ASP A 680 16.17 -21.09 5.17
CA ASP A 680 16.62 -22.48 5.04
C ASP A 680 16.03 -23.17 3.80
N HIS A 681 15.14 -22.49 3.06
CA HIS A 681 14.44 -23.07 1.90
C HIS A 681 14.35 -22.09 0.73
N MET A 682 13.49 -21.06 0.82
CA MET A 682 13.20 -20.18 -0.32
C MET A 682 14.42 -19.38 -0.81
N MET A 683 15.15 -18.75 0.11
CA MET A 683 16.30 -17.88 -0.20
C MET A 683 17.49 -18.63 -0.79
N ILE A 684 17.52 -19.95 -0.68
CA ILE A 684 18.54 -20.83 -1.27
C ILE A 684 18.01 -21.66 -2.45
N GLY A 685 16.77 -21.40 -2.87
CA GLY A 685 16.11 -22.08 -3.98
C GLY A 685 15.78 -23.55 -3.71
N GLU A 686 15.73 -24.01 -2.45
CA GLU A 686 15.46 -25.40 -2.07
C GLU A 686 14.00 -25.60 -1.65
N PHE A 687 13.09 -25.43 -2.61
CA PHE A 687 11.65 -25.62 -2.47
C PHE A 687 10.99 -25.76 -3.85
N ASP A 688 9.77 -26.30 -3.89
CA ASP A 688 8.93 -26.27 -5.10
C ASP A 688 7.97 -25.08 -5.07
N THR A 689 7.04 -25.08 -4.11
CA THR A 689 6.16 -23.96 -3.81
C THR A 689 6.13 -23.68 -2.31
N SER A 690 5.94 -22.42 -1.94
CA SER A 690 5.94 -21.99 -0.54
C SER A 690 5.01 -20.81 -0.33
N ILE A 691 4.40 -20.68 0.85
CA ILE A 691 3.84 -19.40 1.26
C ILE A 691 4.96 -18.39 1.45
N GLY A 692 4.79 -17.22 0.87
CA GLY A 692 5.67 -16.07 1.08
C GLY A 692 4.92 -14.76 0.92
N GLY A 693 5.55 -13.68 1.33
CA GLY A 693 5.00 -12.34 1.17
C GLY A 693 5.97 -11.30 1.67
N ILE A 694 5.73 -10.06 1.27
CA ILE A 694 6.43 -8.89 1.77
C ILE A 694 5.39 -7.88 2.26
N GLY A 695 5.72 -7.23 3.36
CA GLY A 695 4.87 -6.27 4.05
C GLY A 695 5.70 -5.23 4.78
N GLY A 696 5.10 -4.08 5.06
CA GLY A 696 5.74 -2.94 5.71
C GLY A 696 5.73 -1.70 4.81
N ASN A 697 6.37 -0.63 5.27
CA ASN A 697 6.61 0.65 4.58
C ASN A 697 5.51 1.05 3.56
N THR A 698 4.24 1.03 4.00
CA THR A 698 3.07 1.20 3.12
C THR A 698 3.00 2.56 2.41
N LEU A 699 3.87 3.50 2.80
CA LEU A 699 4.02 4.82 2.20
C LEU A 699 5.02 4.87 1.04
N ASP A 700 5.70 3.75 0.76
CA ASP A 700 6.72 3.64 -0.28
C ASP A 700 6.63 2.28 -0.98
N ALA A 701 5.51 2.05 -1.66
CA ALA A 701 5.30 0.79 -2.38
C ALA A 701 6.38 0.52 -3.44
N ALA A 702 6.91 1.58 -4.06
CA ALA A 702 7.88 1.50 -5.15
C ALA A 702 9.23 0.93 -4.71
N SER A 703 9.65 1.15 -3.45
CA SER A 703 10.91 0.61 -2.95
C SER A 703 10.90 -0.91 -2.96
N PHE A 704 9.77 -1.55 -2.62
CA PHE A 704 9.63 -3.01 -2.55
C PHE A 704 9.66 -3.73 -3.90
N LEU A 705 9.67 -3.01 -5.01
CA LEU A 705 9.88 -3.65 -6.32
C LEU A 705 11.28 -4.27 -6.42
N ASP A 706 12.25 -3.80 -5.64
CA ASP A 706 13.60 -4.38 -5.53
C ASP A 706 13.60 -5.87 -5.18
N THR A 707 12.63 -6.33 -4.40
CA THR A 707 12.55 -7.74 -3.98
C THR A 707 12.21 -8.69 -5.12
N TYR A 708 11.78 -8.17 -6.28
CA TYR A 708 11.52 -8.96 -7.48
C TYR A 708 12.61 -8.83 -8.54
N THR A 709 13.64 -8.01 -8.33
CA THR A 709 14.74 -7.89 -9.29
C THR A 709 15.59 -9.17 -9.28
N SER A 710 16.10 -9.53 -10.46
CA SER A 710 16.83 -10.77 -10.68
C SER A 710 18.25 -10.76 -10.08
N ASP A 711 18.78 -9.58 -9.77
CA ASP A 711 20.09 -9.38 -9.15
C ASP A 711 20.08 -9.43 -7.61
N ASN A 712 18.90 -9.58 -6.98
CA ASN A 712 18.75 -9.61 -5.51
C ASN A 712 19.37 -8.38 -4.81
N ARG A 713 19.29 -7.19 -5.42
CA ARG A 713 19.86 -5.94 -4.88
C ARG A 713 19.36 -5.57 -3.47
N SER A 714 18.17 -6.01 -3.09
CA SER A 714 17.59 -5.80 -1.76
C SER A 714 18.21 -6.68 -0.67
N GLY A 715 18.93 -7.75 -1.05
CA GLY A 715 19.35 -8.83 -0.14
C GLY A 715 18.23 -9.79 0.27
N PHE A 716 17.00 -9.59 -0.23
CA PHE A 716 15.85 -10.46 -0.02
C PHE A 716 15.04 -10.61 -1.32
N THR A 717 15.08 -11.80 -1.92
CA THR A 717 14.44 -12.06 -3.21
C THR A 717 13.14 -12.83 -3.08
N LEU A 718 12.17 -12.44 -3.89
CA LEU A 718 10.91 -13.12 -4.18
C LEU A 718 10.81 -13.49 -5.67
N ASN A 719 11.93 -13.48 -6.40
CA ASN A 719 12.06 -13.85 -7.81
C ASN A 719 12.90 -15.13 -7.93
N TRP A 720 12.29 -16.22 -8.41
CA TRP A 720 12.98 -17.48 -8.70
C TRP A 720 12.78 -17.88 -10.16
N GLY A 721 13.77 -17.62 -11.01
CA GLY A 721 13.80 -18.03 -12.40
C GLY A 721 13.38 -16.99 -13.44
N ILE A 722 13.42 -15.68 -13.12
CA ILE A 722 13.14 -14.60 -14.08
C ILE A 722 14.32 -13.65 -14.22
N ASP A 723 14.68 -13.33 -15.46
CA ASP A 723 15.56 -12.22 -15.81
C ASP A 723 14.72 -10.94 -15.99
N THR A 724 14.85 -10.01 -15.05
CA THR A 724 14.10 -8.75 -15.01
C THR A 724 14.81 -7.59 -15.71
N THR A 725 15.99 -7.84 -16.26
CA THR A 725 16.80 -6.84 -16.99
C THR A 725 16.30 -6.65 -18.43
N ILE A 726 15.45 -7.56 -18.92
CA ILE A 726 14.96 -7.57 -20.31
C ILE A 726 13.90 -6.46 -20.50
N PRO A 727 14.09 -5.55 -21.47
CA PRO A 727 13.08 -4.54 -21.79
C PRO A 727 11.89 -5.14 -22.52
N GLU A 728 10.80 -5.37 -21.81
CA GLU A 728 9.56 -5.97 -22.36
C GLU A 728 8.26 -5.34 -21.83
N ILE A 729 8.35 -4.36 -20.93
CA ILE A 729 7.19 -3.69 -20.34
C ILE A 729 6.92 -2.40 -21.12
N ALA A 730 5.81 -2.39 -21.87
CA ALA A 730 5.39 -1.21 -22.61
C ALA A 730 4.62 -0.24 -21.70
N VAL A 731 5.07 1.01 -21.61
CA VAL A 731 4.47 2.04 -20.76
C VAL A 731 4.08 3.25 -21.62
N SER A 732 2.80 3.62 -21.58
CA SER A 732 2.26 4.81 -22.24
C SER A 732 2.05 5.92 -21.21
N TYR A 733 2.74 7.05 -21.36
CA TYR A 733 2.74 8.13 -20.36
C TYR A 733 3.10 9.49 -20.98
N LYS A 734 2.92 10.58 -20.21
CA LYS A 734 3.45 11.90 -20.56
C LYS A 734 4.86 12.04 -20.01
N ASN A 735 5.85 12.24 -20.89
CA ASN A 735 7.23 12.47 -20.48
C ASN A 735 7.41 13.88 -19.85
N ASP A 736 8.62 14.19 -19.40
CA ASP A 736 8.96 15.47 -18.76
C ASP A 736 8.78 16.70 -19.67
N GLU A 737 8.71 16.51 -21.00
CA GLU A 737 8.40 17.56 -21.97
C GLU A 737 6.87 17.76 -22.14
N GLY A 738 6.05 16.99 -21.42
CA GLY A 738 4.60 16.96 -21.53
C GLY A 738 4.08 16.23 -22.77
N LYS A 739 4.95 15.52 -23.50
CA LYS A 739 4.61 14.77 -24.71
C LYS A 739 4.16 13.37 -24.33
N LEU A 740 3.04 12.92 -24.91
CA LEU A 740 2.64 11.53 -24.84
C LEU A 740 3.63 10.64 -25.62
N VAL A 741 4.16 9.63 -24.94
CA VAL A 741 5.10 8.64 -25.48
C VAL A 741 4.67 7.24 -25.07
N LYS A 742 5.12 6.24 -25.84
CA LYS A 742 5.01 4.81 -25.51
C LYS A 742 6.37 4.18 -25.63
N GLU A 743 6.90 3.74 -24.51
CA GLU A 743 8.27 3.27 -24.40
C GLU A 743 8.35 1.88 -23.78
N LEU A 744 9.40 1.14 -24.13
CA LEU A 744 9.66 -0.20 -23.62
C LEU A 744 10.76 -0.14 -22.55
N TRP A 745 10.48 -0.77 -21.42
CA TRP A 745 11.28 -0.72 -20.20
C TRP A 745 11.52 -2.13 -19.66
N SER A 746 12.66 -2.36 -19.04
CA SER A 746 12.88 -3.51 -18.17
C SER A 746 12.23 -3.27 -16.82
N PHE A 747 11.94 -4.35 -16.08
CA PHE A 747 11.39 -4.23 -14.74
C PHE A 747 12.38 -3.51 -13.80
N ASP A 748 13.67 -3.84 -13.91
CA ASP A 748 14.73 -3.20 -13.12
C ASP A 748 14.82 -1.71 -13.40
N ALA A 749 14.73 -1.30 -14.68
CA ALA A 749 14.68 0.10 -15.06
C ALA A 749 13.49 0.84 -14.44
N ILE A 750 12.29 0.23 -14.43
CA ILE A 750 11.10 0.82 -13.79
C ILE A 750 11.33 1.01 -12.29
N TYR A 751 11.87 0.00 -11.60
CA TYR A 751 12.22 0.12 -10.19
C TYR A 751 13.17 1.30 -9.96
N SER A 752 14.27 1.38 -10.71
CA SER A 752 15.31 2.38 -10.46
C SER A 752 14.84 3.79 -10.71
N VAL A 753 14.12 4.05 -11.81
CA VAL A 753 13.59 5.40 -12.07
C VAL A 753 12.56 5.84 -11.03
N LEU A 754 11.79 4.92 -10.45
CA LEU A 754 10.82 5.25 -9.39
C LEU A 754 11.48 5.60 -8.05
N ASN A 755 12.75 5.21 -7.86
CA ASN A 755 13.47 5.32 -6.60
C ASN A 755 14.69 6.26 -6.65
N GLY A 756 15.14 6.68 -7.85
CA GLY A 756 16.29 7.56 -8.00
C GLY A 756 16.48 8.10 -9.43
N GLU A 757 17.54 8.88 -9.61
CA GLU A 757 18.01 9.30 -10.93
C GLU A 757 18.89 8.19 -11.52
N ILE A 758 18.62 7.76 -12.75
CA ILE A 758 19.42 6.73 -13.42
C ILE A 758 19.44 6.93 -14.94
N GLU A 759 20.54 6.51 -15.56
CA GLU A 759 20.66 6.42 -17.01
C GLU A 759 20.04 5.11 -17.53
N ILE A 760 19.21 5.24 -18.56
CA ILE A 760 18.54 4.15 -19.24
C ILE A 760 19.02 4.11 -20.69
N VAL A 761 19.47 2.93 -21.13
CA VAL A 761 19.93 2.66 -22.49
C VAL A 761 19.19 1.45 -23.01
N ASP A 762 18.60 1.60 -24.20
CA ASP A 762 17.83 0.53 -24.84
C ASP A 762 16.78 -0.11 -23.89
N GLY A 763 16.15 0.69 -23.04
CA GLY A 763 15.10 0.27 -22.11
C GLY A 763 15.58 -0.41 -20.83
N ALA A 764 16.89 -0.58 -20.62
CA ALA A 764 17.46 -1.14 -19.41
C ALA A 764 18.27 -0.08 -18.63
N GLU A 765 18.38 -0.24 -17.32
CA GLU A 765 19.28 0.58 -16.50
C GLU A 765 20.75 0.29 -16.82
N VAL A 766 21.58 1.33 -16.76
CA VAL A 766 23.03 1.20 -16.84
C VAL A 766 23.58 1.06 -15.42
N PRO A 767 24.28 -0.03 -15.08
CA PRO A 767 24.92 -0.17 -13.77
C PRO A 767 25.94 0.94 -13.51
N GLU A 768 26.03 1.44 -12.26
CA GLU A 768 26.92 2.54 -11.87
C GLU A 768 28.41 2.32 -12.25
N GLU A 769 28.86 1.06 -12.34
CA GLU A 769 30.24 0.73 -12.74
C GLU A 769 30.55 1.05 -14.21
N GLU A 770 29.55 1.07 -15.10
CA GLU A 770 29.71 1.37 -16.54
C GLU A 770 29.51 2.86 -16.85
N ALA A 771 28.81 3.61 -16.00
CA ALA A 771 28.58 5.05 -16.17
C ALA A 771 29.82 5.93 -15.86
N ALA A 772 30.88 5.33 -15.32
CA ALA A 772 32.13 6.02 -14.96
C ALA A 772 33.25 5.94 -16.03
N GLU A 773 33.01 5.27 -17.17
CA GLU A 773 33.89 5.26 -18.35
C GLU A 773 33.41 6.21 -19.46
#